data_AF-A0A356EVB7-F1
#
_entry.id   AF-A0A356EVB7-F1
#
_cell.length_a   1.000
_cell.length_b   1.000
_cell.length_c   1.000
_cell.angle_alpha   90.00
_cell.angle_beta   90.00
_cell.angle_gamma   90.00
#
_symmetry.space_group_name_H-M   'P 1'
#
loop_
_entity.id
_entity.type
_entity.pdbx_description
1 polymer ?
#
loop_
_entity_poly.entity_id
_entity_poly.type
_entity_poly.pdbx_seq_one_letter_code
_entity_poly.pdbx_strand_id
1 'polypeptide(L)'
;MSQTDTAHAWWSRLRHQGLLLSPVVMIERYLSAPPSASWHAKERLRNAYTRFATTIGDGDQRDQAAVLRLVDALVENFIGHSASRLAKQQSIPEKVTIALRIGSRSEVLRPHRVLYADDQGETPALLVMADSSPHIGRGRGRTVYARFVELLRGTGCRLGLLTNGEQFRLIYAGLDFESWCEWESDRWFDDGEGSEELCGLRQLLAPEAVKDVTVGVSGLLSAVEESRKRQADLSSVLRENVRQAVELILDEVSTANRLQSDLFNALVHHGDRKLTDAEAHEALMQATVRVVMRLVVCLFAESRQMLPLNDPIYDSSYGVRSLYELLEEAVREEGGTYVLFNRQTAWPRLMALFRLIHGGSAHGAFPLRPYGGKLFHPGDDQSDDPVARALHILEHSVSVGDATIYHVLRKLLRGPLPVLRGRAKTYVEGPVDYTDLRTEFIGLIYEGLLDYRIKRTDQQIGPQVFLNLGREPVLPLSRLTDMLANDKKGLKDLLTTLRKEKVTATASEDVEEDEEEADQQEEAEEAVEEEAVEVETAADKIQRTGDYLDAVEAAKSWAREAIVLAGIVSKQKKKQTDAEYQAVIEAEANKLIKRVVATGEFYLVRAGNTRKGTGTFYTRPQLAVPTVHRTLEPLCYDKTEDGTLTPKTPEEILGLKVCDPACGSASFLVAALHYLTDALYKSLCHHRNLDDPAQSDKITLPFGRPRTNTEADQLLPFSPDDPQRGETFEERIKALLRRHIVERCIYGVDINPLAVEFARVSLWVETLDPELPFSFLDHKIKVGNSLVGCWLDRVEDYPLKAWEREGGDGPKGERTQRIQEFLKGEKVGNRRTGDGQIKTEMREVIESRFSQQAPLFPDMKVTTETVVAEARAEYERVHDLPATDLDEREFYYRENIENSPMLCTLKAAMDEWCAVWFWPTDEESLEHVPTPLLFHKSRVAKDIIVTRLAADIRFFHWELEFPDVFTPERNGFDGMIGNPPWDVIEPNSQEFFTEFDPLYRTYNKQAAILRQRQLLETIPGLADQWDGYNAGFKSLSNWTKNSAEPFDSALGRGRDGKSLQLHWARHRKDHVGYAGAQHPFQIIGSGKQNAYKLFAEIFWTLLQQGGRLGVILPSGIYSDLGTKEFLLLNAVFA
;
A
#
# COMPACT_ATOMS: atom_id res chain seq x y z
N MET A 1 -1.08 -30.08 -22.73
CA MET A 1 0.32 -29.58 -22.74
C MET A 1 0.82 -29.60 -24.17
N SER A 2 1.26 -28.46 -24.70
CA SER A 2 1.77 -28.32 -26.07
C SER A 2 3.29 -28.54 -26.10
N GLN A 3 3.89 -28.85 -27.26
CA GLN A 3 5.35 -29.05 -27.42
C GLN A 3 6.23 -27.88 -26.93
N THR A 4 5.66 -26.70 -26.73
CA THR A 4 6.34 -25.53 -26.14
C THR A 4 6.42 -25.56 -24.61
N ASP A 5 5.60 -26.36 -23.91
CA ASP A 5 5.69 -26.52 -22.44
C ASP A 5 6.95 -27.27 -21.99
N THR A 6 7.64 -27.97 -22.89
CA THR A 6 8.76 -28.88 -22.53
C THR A 6 10.15 -28.33 -22.82
N ALA A 7 10.31 -27.31 -23.67
CA ALA A 7 11.63 -26.83 -24.11
C ALA A 7 12.51 -26.30 -22.97
N HIS A 8 11.87 -25.83 -21.89
CA HIS A 8 12.54 -25.29 -20.72
C HIS A 8 12.09 -25.90 -19.40
N ALA A 9 11.58 -27.12 -19.43
CA ALA A 9 11.21 -27.84 -18.21
C ALA A 9 12.36 -27.96 -17.20
N TRP A 10 13.61 -27.87 -17.65
CA TRP A 10 14.79 -27.81 -16.78
C TRP A 10 14.81 -26.58 -15.85
N TRP A 11 14.24 -25.44 -16.25
CA TRP A 11 14.28 -24.21 -15.46
C TRP A 11 13.45 -24.32 -14.19
N SER A 12 12.24 -24.89 -14.28
CA SER A 12 11.36 -25.09 -13.12
C SER A 12 11.85 -26.16 -12.14
N ARG A 13 12.81 -27.00 -12.54
CA ARG A 13 13.45 -28.01 -11.68
C ARG A 13 14.57 -27.45 -10.81
N LEU A 14 15.13 -26.29 -11.19
CA LEU A 14 16.17 -25.63 -10.41
C LEU A 14 15.61 -25.08 -9.09
N ARG A 15 16.50 -24.90 -8.11
CA ARG A 15 16.16 -24.12 -6.93
C ARG A 15 16.25 -22.63 -7.25
N HIS A 16 15.27 -21.86 -6.78
CA HIS A 16 15.21 -20.41 -6.96
C HIS A 16 14.96 -19.71 -5.62
N GLN A 17 15.48 -18.49 -5.48
CA GLN A 17 15.06 -17.52 -4.47
C GLN A 17 14.85 -16.20 -5.19
N GLY A 18 13.62 -15.73 -5.26
CA GLY A 18 13.23 -14.73 -6.25
C GLY A 18 13.41 -15.29 -7.68
N LEU A 19 12.53 -14.91 -8.60
CA LEU A 19 12.68 -15.34 -9.99
C LEU A 19 13.78 -14.52 -10.67
N LEU A 20 14.94 -15.13 -10.90
CA LEU A 20 16.05 -14.52 -11.65
C LEU A 20 15.62 -14.22 -13.10
N LEU A 21 14.99 -15.20 -13.75
CA LEU A 21 14.31 -15.05 -15.03
C LEU A 21 12.89 -15.55 -14.90
N SER A 22 11.92 -14.76 -15.34
CA SER A 22 10.53 -15.22 -15.38
C SER A 22 10.37 -16.29 -16.48
N PRO A 23 9.45 -17.27 -16.33
CA PRO A 23 9.23 -18.30 -17.35
C PRO A 23 8.96 -17.68 -18.74
N VAL A 24 8.28 -16.54 -18.72
CA VAL A 24 7.98 -15.69 -19.88
C VAL A 24 9.26 -15.24 -20.60
N VAL A 25 10.14 -14.50 -19.91
CA VAL A 25 11.37 -13.98 -20.53
C VAL A 25 12.27 -15.12 -20.97
N MET A 26 12.24 -16.22 -20.23
CA MET A 26 13.02 -17.40 -20.51
C MET A 26 12.58 -18.08 -21.82
N ILE A 27 11.27 -18.21 -22.06
CA ILE A 27 10.72 -18.72 -23.34
C ILE A 27 11.07 -17.79 -24.51
N GLU A 28 11.06 -16.48 -24.31
CA GLU A 28 11.22 -15.51 -25.39
C GLU A 28 12.67 -15.22 -25.77
N ARG A 29 13.53 -15.02 -24.78
CA ARG A 29 14.96 -14.76 -25.00
C ARG A 29 15.69 -16.05 -25.41
N TYR A 30 15.14 -17.20 -25.06
CA TYR A 30 15.79 -18.49 -25.25
C TYR A 30 14.92 -19.53 -25.98
N LEU A 31 14.10 -19.12 -26.96
CA LEU A 31 13.14 -19.91 -27.78
C LEU A 31 13.40 -21.39 -28.08
N SER A 32 14.66 -21.82 -28.14
CA SER A 32 15.05 -23.21 -28.45
C SER A 32 15.55 -23.93 -27.21
N ALA A 33 15.26 -25.23 -27.12
CA ALA A 33 15.85 -26.11 -26.11
C ALA A 33 17.38 -25.91 -26.06
N PRO A 34 17.99 -25.96 -24.87
CA PRO A 34 19.40 -25.66 -24.72
C PRO A 34 20.28 -26.48 -25.68
N PRO A 35 21.16 -25.84 -26.47
CA PRO A 35 21.92 -26.55 -27.48
C PRO A 35 22.86 -27.58 -26.83
N SER A 36 22.84 -28.82 -27.33
CA SER A 36 23.71 -29.86 -26.79
C SER A 36 25.18 -29.49 -27.02
N ALA A 37 25.98 -29.49 -25.95
CA ALA A 37 27.41 -29.32 -26.07
C ALA A 37 28.04 -30.47 -26.88
N SER A 38 29.12 -30.17 -27.61
CA SER A 38 29.86 -31.19 -28.35
C SER A 38 30.38 -32.28 -27.40
N TRP A 39 30.49 -33.52 -27.90
CA TRP A 39 31.02 -34.63 -27.11
C TRP A 39 32.37 -34.27 -26.45
N HIS A 40 33.25 -33.59 -27.18
CA HIS A 40 34.55 -33.15 -26.68
C HIS A 40 34.45 -32.13 -25.54
N ALA A 41 33.47 -31.22 -25.58
CA ALA A 41 33.25 -30.24 -24.52
C ALA A 41 32.66 -30.91 -23.26
N LYS A 42 31.68 -31.80 -23.44
CA LYS A 42 31.11 -32.62 -22.35
C LYS A 42 32.19 -33.47 -21.68
N GLU A 43 33.01 -34.14 -22.48
CA GLU A 43 34.06 -35.03 -21.99
C GLU A 43 35.18 -34.25 -21.27
N ARG A 44 35.55 -33.06 -21.75
CA ARG A 44 36.50 -32.19 -21.01
C ARG A 44 35.94 -31.71 -19.67
N LEU A 45 34.69 -31.30 -19.63
CA LEU A 45 34.04 -30.90 -18.37
C LEU A 45 33.92 -32.10 -17.42
N ARG A 46 33.51 -33.27 -17.93
CA ARG A 46 33.47 -34.52 -17.15
C ARG A 46 34.84 -34.84 -16.55
N ASN A 47 35.90 -34.78 -17.34
CA ASN A 47 37.27 -35.00 -16.85
C ASN A 47 37.68 -33.96 -15.78
N ALA A 48 37.30 -32.69 -15.95
CA ALA A 48 37.56 -31.65 -14.94
C ALA A 48 36.76 -31.91 -13.65
N TYR A 49 35.50 -32.30 -13.77
CA TYR A 49 34.64 -32.67 -12.66
C TYR A 49 35.16 -33.90 -11.94
N THR A 50 35.56 -34.97 -12.64
CA THR A 50 36.16 -36.15 -12.02
C THR A 50 37.42 -35.80 -11.23
N ARG A 51 38.27 -34.91 -11.76
CA ARG A 51 39.45 -34.42 -11.02
C ARG A 51 39.04 -33.64 -9.77
N PHE A 52 38.04 -32.77 -9.86
CA PHE A 52 37.50 -32.06 -8.71
C PHE A 52 36.90 -33.04 -7.68
N ALA A 53 36.08 -33.99 -8.09
CA ALA A 53 35.48 -35.00 -7.24
C ALA A 53 36.54 -35.84 -6.51
N THR A 54 37.67 -36.16 -7.16
CA THR A 54 38.79 -36.86 -6.48
C THR A 54 39.51 -36.01 -5.43
N THR A 55 39.31 -34.69 -5.42
CA THR A 55 39.83 -33.79 -4.37
C THR A 55 38.88 -33.63 -3.19
N ILE A 56 37.65 -34.15 -3.28
CA ILE A 56 36.69 -34.18 -2.18
C ILE A 56 37.06 -35.37 -1.28
N GLY A 57 37.73 -35.10 -0.15
CA GLY A 57 37.94 -36.09 0.92
C GLY A 57 36.81 -36.08 1.96
N ASP A 58 36.92 -36.91 3.01
CA ASP A 58 35.99 -36.98 4.17
C ASP A 58 35.96 -35.69 5.05
N GLY A 59 36.56 -34.58 4.58
CA GLY A 59 36.68 -33.32 5.33
C GLY A 59 35.67 -32.25 4.93
N ASP A 60 35.33 -31.37 5.88
CA ASP A 60 34.34 -30.28 5.73
C ASP A 60 34.80 -29.08 4.86
N GLN A 61 36.01 -29.07 4.30
CA GLN A 61 36.50 -27.95 3.47
C GLN A 61 36.95 -28.41 2.07
N ARG A 62 36.45 -27.72 1.04
CA ARG A 62 36.78 -27.94 -0.37
C ARG A 62 38.06 -27.16 -0.75
N ASP A 63 38.88 -27.73 -1.62
CA ASP A 63 40.03 -27.02 -2.19
C ASP A 63 39.54 -25.92 -3.14
N GLN A 64 39.62 -24.66 -2.71
CA GLN A 64 39.27 -23.50 -3.51
C GLN A 64 39.97 -23.48 -4.88
N ALA A 65 41.23 -23.93 -4.97
CA ALA A 65 41.94 -23.99 -6.23
C ALA A 65 41.38 -25.08 -7.16
N ALA A 66 40.88 -26.19 -6.61
CA ALA A 66 40.18 -27.22 -7.38
C ALA A 66 38.83 -26.72 -7.90
N VAL A 67 38.05 -26.05 -7.06
CA VAL A 67 36.79 -25.40 -7.46
C VAL A 67 37.03 -24.42 -8.61
N LEU A 68 38.03 -23.55 -8.47
CA LEU A 68 38.35 -22.57 -9.52
C LEU A 68 38.87 -23.20 -10.81
N ARG A 69 39.57 -24.35 -10.75
CA ARG A 69 39.94 -25.11 -11.95
C ARG A 69 38.72 -25.71 -12.66
N LEU A 70 37.72 -26.17 -11.90
CA LEU A 70 36.46 -26.64 -12.46
C LEU A 70 35.68 -25.48 -13.11
N VAL A 71 35.62 -24.32 -12.45
CA VAL A 71 35.04 -23.08 -13.01
C VAL A 71 35.74 -22.68 -14.30
N ASP A 72 37.07 -22.63 -14.30
CA ASP A 72 37.85 -22.29 -15.51
C ASP A 72 37.52 -23.29 -16.64
N ALA A 73 37.41 -24.58 -16.34
CA ALA A 73 37.02 -25.59 -17.33
C ALA A 73 35.58 -25.42 -17.83
N LEU A 74 34.64 -25.08 -16.94
CA LEU A 74 33.25 -24.79 -17.27
C LEU A 74 33.18 -23.58 -18.20
N VAL A 75 33.82 -22.46 -17.84
CA VAL A 75 33.73 -21.19 -18.58
C VAL A 75 34.48 -21.27 -19.93
N GLU A 76 35.73 -21.74 -19.93
CA GLU A 76 36.56 -21.74 -21.15
C GLU A 76 36.22 -22.92 -22.09
N ASN A 77 36.04 -24.14 -21.57
CA ASN A 77 35.89 -25.32 -22.42
C ASN A 77 34.43 -25.71 -22.68
N PHE A 78 33.56 -25.59 -21.69
CA PHE A 78 32.18 -26.02 -21.81
C PHE A 78 31.25 -24.91 -22.28
N ILE A 79 31.34 -23.70 -21.73
CA ILE A 79 30.55 -22.55 -22.16
C ILE A 79 31.14 -21.97 -23.45
N GLY A 80 32.46 -21.89 -23.53
CA GLY A 80 33.20 -21.53 -24.75
C GLY A 80 33.70 -20.09 -24.78
N HIS A 81 34.00 -19.49 -23.64
CA HIS A 81 34.62 -18.16 -23.56
C HIS A 81 36.10 -18.20 -23.95
N SER A 82 36.58 -17.10 -24.54
CA SER A 82 38.01 -16.89 -24.79
C SER A 82 38.75 -16.65 -23.47
N ALA A 83 40.02 -17.06 -23.41
CA ALA A 83 40.85 -16.83 -22.21
C ALA A 83 41.06 -15.33 -21.91
N SER A 84 40.90 -14.45 -22.90
CA SER A 84 40.96 -12.99 -22.72
C SER A 84 39.78 -12.41 -21.93
N ARG A 85 38.61 -13.07 -21.95
CA ARG A 85 37.41 -12.63 -21.23
C ARG A 85 37.38 -13.03 -19.76
N LEU A 86 38.27 -13.91 -19.31
CA LEU A 86 38.29 -14.42 -17.94
C LEU A 86 39.53 -13.93 -17.19
N ALA A 87 39.41 -12.85 -16.41
CA ALA A 87 40.50 -12.40 -15.55
C ALA A 87 40.66 -13.31 -14.32
N LYS A 88 41.93 -13.58 -13.98
CA LYS A 88 42.32 -14.47 -12.88
C LYS A 88 43.32 -13.75 -11.95
N GLN A 89 43.09 -13.85 -10.65
CA GLN A 89 44.04 -13.38 -9.61
C GLN A 89 44.56 -11.95 -9.86
N GLN A 90 45.85 -11.79 -10.17
CA GLN A 90 46.51 -10.49 -10.32
C GLN A 90 45.97 -9.65 -11.48
N SER A 91 45.29 -10.24 -12.47
CA SER A 91 44.71 -9.52 -13.60
C SER A 91 43.35 -8.89 -13.29
N ILE A 92 42.81 -9.07 -12.06
CA ILE A 92 41.54 -8.48 -11.63
C ILE A 92 41.78 -7.02 -11.21
N PRO A 93 41.12 -6.02 -11.80
CA PRO A 93 41.38 -4.61 -11.47
C PRO A 93 40.86 -4.22 -10.08
N GLU A 94 41.49 -3.23 -9.44
CA GLU A 94 41.07 -2.74 -8.10
C GLU A 94 39.63 -2.19 -8.09
N LYS A 95 39.14 -1.69 -9.23
CA LYS A 95 37.77 -1.16 -9.39
C LYS A 95 36.64 -2.16 -9.06
N VAL A 96 36.94 -3.47 -9.03
CA VAL A 96 35.98 -4.53 -8.67
C VAL A 96 36.30 -5.14 -7.29
N THR A 97 36.84 -4.33 -6.39
CA THR A 97 37.17 -4.71 -5.01
C THR A 97 36.55 -3.69 -4.06
N ILE A 98 36.03 -4.13 -2.91
CA ILE A 98 35.48 -3.22 -1.89
C ILE A 98 36.13 -3.47 -0.53
N ALA A 99 36.24 -2.43 0.29
CA ALA A 99 36.60 -2.56 1.69
C ALA A 99 35.31 -2.63 2.52
N LEU A 100 35.08 -3.77 3.17
CA LEU A 100 33.97 -3.98 4.09
C LEU A 100 34.46 -3.75 5.52
N ARG A 101 33.84 -2.82 6.25
CA ARG A 101 34.06 -2.66 7.69
C ARG A 101 32.89 -3.27 8.46
N ILE A 102 33.17 -4.31 9.24
CA ILE A 102 32.23 -4.86 10.23
C ILE A 102 32.88 -4.69 11.60
N GLY A 103 32.28 -3.82 12.41
CA GLY A 103 32.84 -3.44 13.71
C GLY A 103 34.23 -2.82 13.62
N SER A 104 35.20 -3.43 14.30
CA SER A 104 36.61 -3.00 14.30
C SER A 104 37.46 -3.66 13.19
N ARG A 105 36.89 -4.61 12.44
CA ARG A 105 37.58 -5.36 11.39
C ARG A 105 37.31 -4.73 10.03
N SER A 106 38.38 -4.43 9.30
CA SER A 106 38.32 -4.02 7.89
C SER A 106 38.80 -5.20 7.04
N GLU A 107 37.92 -5.73 6.20
CA GLU A 107 38.22 -6.81 5.26
C GLU A 107 38.10 -6.28 3.83
N VAL A 108 39.02 -6.67 2.95
CA VAL A 108 38.95 -6.32 1.54
C VAL A 108 38.33 -7.50 0.80
N LEU A 109 37.13 -7.31 0.24
CA LEU A 109 36.44 -8.30 -0.56
C LEU A 109 36.84 -8.14 -2.02
N ARG A 110 37.30 -9.25 -2.62
CA ARG A 110 37.71 -9.31 -4.04
C ARG A 110 37.14 -10.58 -4.68
N PRO A 111 36.67 -10.53 -5.94
CA PRO A 111 36.23 -11.73 -6.65
C PRO A 111 37.43 -12.63 -6.98
N HIS A 112 37.17 -13.92 -7.19
CA HIS A 112 38.19 -14.89 -7.59
C HIS A 112 38.41 -14.97 -9.10
N ARG A 113 37.35 -14.68 -9.88
CA ARG A 113 37.39 -14.47 -11.32
C ARG A 113 36.45 -13.33 -11.71
N VAL A 114 36.74 -12.72 -12.86
CA VAL A 114 35.83 -11.78 -13.52
C VAL A 114 35.65 -12.23 -14.96
N LEU A 115 34.41 -12.45 -15.36
CA LEU A 115 34.05 -12.67 -16.75
C LEU A 115 33.60 -11.33 -17.36
N TYR A 116 34.24 -10.94 -18.45
CA TYR A 116 33.95 -9.70 -19.18
C TYR A 116 32.97 -9.93 -20.33
N ALA A 117 32.16 -8.90 -20.61
CA ALA A 117 31.24 -8.89 -21.76
C ALA A 117 32.00 -8.80 -23.09
N ASP A 118 33.17 -8.19 -23.07
CA ASP A 118 34.03 -7.90 -24.21
C ASP A 118 35.42 -8.53 -24.08
N ASP A 119 36.13 -8.67 -25.20
CA ASP A 119 37.50 -9.22 -25.24
C ASP A 119 38.59 -8.22 -24.80
N GLN A 120 38.25 -6.94 -24.59
CA GLN A 120 39.18 -5.89 -24.14
C GLN A 120 39.27 -5.79 -22.61
N GLY A 121 38.34 -6.40 -21.88
CA GLY A 121 38.32 -6.43 -20.42
C GLY A 121 37.78 -5.13 -19.79
N GLU A 122 36.94 -4.38 -20.50
CA GLU A 122 36.42 -3.10 -20.00
C GLU A 122 35.22 -3.28 -19.08
N THR A 123 34.21 -4.05 -19.53
CA THR A 123 32.91 -4.23 -18.86
C THR A 123 32.81 -5.58 -18.14
N PRO A 124 32.79 -5.63 -16.79
CA PRO A 124 32.59 -6.87 -16.05
C PRO A 124 31.13 -7.34 -16.17
N ALA A 125 30.90 -8.50 -16.77
CA ALA A 125 29.57 -9.08 -16.97
C ALA A 125 29.12 -9.95 -15.79
N LEU A 126 30.06 -10.68 -15.17
CA LEU A 126 29.78 -11.64 -14.10
C LEU A 126 31.00 -11.77 -13.18
N LEU A 127 30.82 -11.53 -11.89
CA LEU A 127 31.85 -11.86 -10.89
C LEU A 127 31.75 -13.34 -10.51
N VAL A 128 32.87 -13.98 -10.15
CA VAL A 128 32.83 -15.37 -9.66
C VAL A 128 33.57 -15.48 -8.35
N MET A 129 32.95 -16.16 -7.39
CA MET A 129 33.53 -16.47 -6.10
C MET A 129 33.44 -17.97 -5.82
N ALA A 130 34.57 -18.58 -5.45
CA ALA A 130 34.60 -19.94 -4.96
C ALA A 130 34.33 -19.96 -3.45
N ASP A 131 33.43 -20.83 -3.02
CA ASP A 131 33.16 -21.17 -1.64
C ASP A 131 33.87 -22.49 -1.31
N SER A 132 34.53 -22.54 -0.15
CA SER A 132 35.19 -23.76 0.33
C SER A 132 34.27 -24.60 1.23
N SER A 133 33.04 -24.13 1.48
CA SER A 133 32.05 -24.79 2.33
C SER A 133 31.32 -25.90 1.57
N PRO A 134 30.85 -26.95 2.26
CA PRO A 134 30.18 -28.08 1.62
C PRO A 134 28.78 -27.71 1.08
N HIS A 135 28.17 -26.64 1.61
CA HIS A 135 26.88 -26.15 1.15
C HIS A 135 26.90 -24.62 1.02
N ILE A 136 26.41 -24.10 -0.11
CA ILE A 136 26.26 -22.65 -0.36
C ILE A 136 25.01 -22.12 0.32
N GLY A 137 25.13 -20.95 0.95
CA GLY A 137 23.99 -20.29 1.63
C GLY A 137 23.52 -21.03 2.90
N ARG A 138 24.22 -22.10 3.28
CA ARG A 138 24.14 -22.79 4.56
C ARG A 138 25.54 -22.83 5.15
N GLY A 139 25.66 -23.13 6.42
CA GLY A 139 26.95 -23.22 7.10
C GLY A 139 27.73 -21.92 7.08
N ARG A 140 29.05 -22.14 7.05
CA ARG A 140 30.07 -21.15 6.69
C ARG A 140 29.84 -20.55 5.29
N GLY A 141 29.11 -21.25 4.41
CA GLY A 141 28.81 -20.79 3.06
C GLY A 141 27.79 -19.66 2.99
N ARG A 142 27.03 -19.42 4.07
CA ARG A 142 26.14 -18.26 4.17
C ARG A 142 26.91 -16.95 4.36
N THR A 143 27.99 -16.96 5.13
CA THR A 143 28.89 -15.81 5.26
C THR A 143 29.55 -15.48 3.93
N VAL A 144 29.99 -16.49 3.18
CA VAL A 144 30.58 -16.30 1.84
C VAL A 144 29.54 -15.74 0.88
N TYR A 145 28.30 -16.24 0.93
CA TYR A 145 27.17 -15.71 0.16
C TYR A 145 26.90 -14.23 0.45
N ALA A 146 26.72 -13.85 1.71
CA ALA A 146 26.46 -12.46 2.10
C ALA A 146 27.59 -11.51 1.67
N ARG A 147 28.85 -11.92 1.86
CA ARG A 147 30.04 -11.17 1.39
C ARG A 147 30.03 -11.00 -0.12
N PHE A 148 29.61 -12.03 -0.85
CA PHE A 148 29.56 -11.95 -2.30
C PHE A 148 28.47 -10.99 -2.78
N VAL A 149 27.30 -10.99 -2.15
CA VAL A 149 26.24 -10.00 -2.43
C VAL A 149 26.71 -8.57 -2.14
N GLU A 150 27.39 -8.33 -1.02
CA GLU A 150 27.98 -7.02 -0.70
C GLU A 150 29.00 -6.60 -1.75
N LEU A 151 29.86 -7.52 -2.21
CA LEU A 151 30.80 -7.27 -3.30
C LEU A 151 30.07 -6.87 -4.59
N LEU A 152 29.01 -7.56 -4.97
CA LEU A 152 28.21 -7.24 -6.17
C LEU A 152 27.60 -5.82 -6.05
N ARG A 153 26.96 -5.51 -4.92
CA ARG A 153 26.35 -4.19 -4.67
C ARG A 153 27.39 -3.06 -4.65
N GLY A 154 28.49 -3.26 -3.93
CA GLY A 154 29.53 -2.25 -3.75
C GLY A 154 30.39 -2.00 -5.00
N THR A 155 30.55 -3.00 -5.87
CA THR A 155 31.24 -2.82 -7.17
C THR A 155 30.33 -2.33 -8.29
N GLY A 156 29.01 -2.39 -8.09
CA GLY A 156 28.01 -2.11 -9.12
C GLY A 156 27.83 -3.23 -10.16
N CYS A 157 28.61 -4.31 -10.10
CA CYS A 157 28.42 -5.49 -10.94
C CYS A 157 27.30 -6.34 -10.34
N ARG A 158 26.10 -6.28 -10.93
CA ARG A 158 24.88 -6.85 -10.34
C ARG A 158 24.76 -8.36 -10.47
N LEU A 159 25.55 -9.01 -11.34
CA LEU A 159 25.49 -10.47 -11.55
C LEU A 159 26.74 -11.17 -11.01
N GLY A 160 26.54 -12.29 -10.31
CA GLY A 160 27.62 -13.10 -9.78
C GLY A 160 27.34 -14.60 -9.81
N LEU A 161 28.39 -15.42 -9.93
CA LEU A 161 28.35 -16.86 -9.77
C LEU A 161 29.10 -17.27 -8.50
N LEU A 162 28.38 -17.84 -7.54
CA LEU A 162 28.95 -18.42 -6.32
C LEU A 162 28.95 -19.95 -6.46
N THR A 163 30.09 -20.60 -6.23
CA THR A 163 30.17 -22.06 -6.38
C THR A 163 31.15 -22.71 -5.41
N ASN A 164 30.82 -23.90 -4.90
CA ASN A 164 31.73 -24.79 -4.17
C ASN A 164 32.16 -26.01 -5.01
N GLY A 165 31.86 -25.98 -6.31
CA GLY A 165 32.13 -27.05 -7.27
C GLY A 165 31.06 -28.15 -7.31
N GLU A 166 30.19 -28.24 -6.31
CA GLU A 166 29.00 -29.11 -6.31
C GLU A 166 27.71 -28.32 -6.59
N GLN A 167 27.57 -27.15 -5.97
CA GLN A 167 26.51 -26.18 -6.20
C GLN A 167 27.03 -25.00 -7.02
N PHE A 168 26.25 -24.55 -8.00
CA PHE A 168 26.53 -23.38 -8.82
C PHE A 168 25.33 -22.44 -8.73
N ARG A 169 25.49 -21.32 -8.02
CA ARG A 169 24.41 -20.35 -7.78
C ARG A 169 24.66 -19.07 -8.56
N LEU A 170 23.79 -18.77 -9.52
CA LEU A 170 23.80 -17.53 -10.29
C LEU A 170 22.93 -16.50 -9.57
N ILE A 171 23.51 -15.37 -9.19
CA ILE A 171 22.94 -14.38 -8.28
C ILE A 171 22.83 -13.05 -9.00
N TYR A 172 21.68 -12.39 -8.83
CA TYR A 172 21.45 -10.99 -9.09
C TYR A 172 21.34 -10.23 -7.77
N ALA A 173 22.14 -9.17 -7.60
CA ALA A 173 22.14 -8.31 -6.43
C ALA A 173 21.88 -6.85 -6.82
N GLY A 174 20.62 -6.44 -6.77
CA GLY A 174 20.18 -5.05 -6.85
C GLY A 174 20.22 -4.34 -5.49
N LEU A 175 19.93 -3.04 -5.52
CA LEU A 175 19.80 -2.21 -4.30
C LEU A 175 18.49 -2.51 -3.55
N ASP A 176 17.44 -2.84 -4.28
CA ASP A 176 16.07 -3.06 -3.79
C ASP A 176 15.65 -4.54 -3.84
N PHE A 177 16.44 -5.39 -4.49
CA PHE A 177 16.08 -6.77 -4.78
C PHE A 177 17.30 -7.67 -4.96
N GLU A 178 17.14 -8.93 -4.58
CA GLU A 178 18.12 -9.98 -4.77
C GLU A 178 17.40 -11.24 -5.27
N SER A 179 17.96 -11.91 -6.28
CA SER A 179 17.45 -13.20 -6.73
C SER A 179 18.55 -14.14 -7.15
N TRP A 180 18.28 -15.45 -7.12
CA TRP A 180 19.20 -16.44 -7.64
C TRP A 180 18.51 -17.71 -8.12
N CYS A 181 19.23 -18.45 -8.98
CA CYS A 181 18.94 -19.83 -9.32
C CYS A 181 20.18 -20.71 -9.11
N GLU A 182 19.98 -21.99 -8.83
CA GLU A 182 21.05 -22.92 -8.44
C GLU A 182 21.01 -24.25 -9.21
N TRP A 183 22.19 -24.69 -9.68
CA TRP A 183 22.44 -26.00 -10.28
C TRP A 183 23.24 -26.90 -9.32
N GLU A 184 22.96 -28.20 -9.36
CA GLU A 184 23.72 -29.26 -8.66
C GLU A 184 24.52 -30.09 -9.68
N SER A 185 25.83 -30.25 -9.47
CA SER A 185 26.73 -30.85 -10.46
C SER A 185 26.74 -32.37 -10.49
N ASP A 186 26.23 -33.02 -9.45
CA ASP A 186 26.09 -34.48 -9.37
C ASP A 186 25.15 -35.01 -10.46
N ARG A 187 24.12 -34.24 -10.82
CA ARG A 187 23.14 -34.58 -11.87
C ARG A 187 23.65 -34.34 -13.29
N TRP A 188 24.67 -33.49 -13.48
CA TRP A 188 25.11 -32.98 -14.79
C TRP A 188 25.42 -34.05 -15.85
N PHE A 189 25.79 -35.25 -15.42
CA PHE A 189 26.23 -36.34 -16.29
C PHE A 189 25.27 -37.52 -16.33
N ASP A 190 24.08 -37.39 -15.71
CA ASP A 190 23.02 -38.39 -15.79
C ASP A 190 22.31 -38.30 -17.15
N ASP A 191 21.99 -39.46 -17.72
CA ASP A 191 21.39 -39.59 -19.07
C ASP A 191 19.90 -39.16 -19.14
N GLY A 192 19.39 -38.53 -18.09
CA GLY A 192 18.02 -38.01 -17.96
C GLY A 192 17.98 -36.49 -17.81
N GLU A 193 17.62 -36.01 -16.62
CA GLU A 193 17.26 -34.60 -16.35
C GLU A 193 18.47 -33.66 -16.25
N GLY A 194 19.59 -34.09 -15.67
CA GLY A 194 20.70 -33.17 -15.38
C GLY A 194 21.56 -32.77 -16.57
N SER A 195 21.55 -33.53 -17.68
CA SER A 195 22.18 -33.05 -18.93
C SER A 195 21.42 -31.87 -19.54
N GLU A 196 20.11 -31.74 -19.34
CA GLU A 196 19.33 -30.60 -19.82
C GLU A 196 19.63 -29.34 -19.00
N GLU A 197 19.65 -29.47 -17.66
CA GLU A 197 19.98 -28.38 -16.73
C GLU A 197 21.38 -27.80 -17.01
N LEU A 198 22.38 -28.67 -17.22
CA LEU A 198 23.73 -28.28 -17.57
C LEU A 198 23.79 -27.53 -18.92
N CYS A 199 23.01 -27.97 -19.92
CA CYS A 199 22.94 -27.27 -21.20
C CYS A 199 22.24 -25.91 -21.03
N GLY A 200 21.24 -25.82 -20.14
CA GLY A 200 20.60 -24.56 -19.74
C GLY A 200 21.58 -23.56 -19.13
N LEU A 201 22.45 -24.00 -18.21
CA LEU A 201 23.54 -23.16 -17.66
C LEU A 201 24.46 -22.63 -18.77
N ARG A 202 24.82 -23.50 -19.74
CA ARG A 202 25.62 -23.10 -20.90
C ARG A 202 24.92 -22.06 -21.77
N GLN A 203 23.61 -22.16 -21.95
CA GLN A 203 22.83 -21.21 -22.73
C GLN A 203 22.81 -19.81 -22.07
N LEU A 204 22.60 -19.76 -20.75
CA LEU A 204 22.52 -18.50 -19.99
C LEU A 204 23.87 -17.77 -19.91
N LEU A 205 24.98 -18.50 -19.84
CA LEU A 205 26.32 -17.93 -19.70
C LEU A 205 27.09 -17.88 -21.03
N ALA A 206 26.48 -18.23 -22.15
CA ALA A 206 27.13 -18.24 -23.46
C ALA A 206 27.72 -16.86 -23.83
N PRO A 207 28.77 -16.80 -24.66
CA PRO A 207 29.36 -15.54 -25.12
C PRO A 207 28.35 -14.52 -25.66
N GLU A 208 27.32 -14.97 -26.37
CA GLU A 208 26.28 -14.09 -26.89
C GLU A 208 25.28 -13.62 -25.82
N ALA A 209 25.03 -14.43 -24.78
CA ALA A 209 24.13 -14.06 -23.69
C ALA A 209 24.77 -13.02 -22.76
N VAL A 210 26.08 -13.07 -22.53
CA VAL A 210 26.78 -12.11 -21.65
C VAL A 210 27.42 -10.93 -22.37
N LYS A 211 27.26 -10.84 -23.69
CA LYS A 211 27.73 -9.70 -24.49
C LYS A 211 26.91 -8.44 -24.18
N ASP A 212 27.54 -7.28 -24.25
CA ASP A 212 26.86 -5.99 -24.06
C ASP A 212 25.79 -5.76 -25.14
N VAL A 213 24.57 -5.46 -24.69
CA VAL A 213 23.46 -5.03 -25.55
C VAL A 213 23.39 -3.50 -25.58
N THR A 214 23.66 -2.88 -24.43
CA THR A 214 23.91 -1.45 -24.27
C THR A 214 25.20 -1.27 -23.47
N VAL A 215 25.81 -0.08 -23.51
CA VAL A 215 27.10 0.18 -22.86
C VAL A 215 27.01 -0.15 -21.37
N GLY A 216 27.78 -1.15 -20.92
CA GLY A 216 27.82 -1.55 -19.51
C GLY A 216 26.73 -2.53 -19.06
N VAL A 217 25.85 -3.00 -19.95
CA VAL A 217 24.75 -3.93 -19.63
C VAL A 217 24.80 -5.16 -20.52
N SER A 218 25.13 -6.31 -19.92
CA SER A 218 25.15 -7.60 -20.60
C SER A 218 23.73 -8.07 -20.97
N GLY A 219 23.61 -8.90 -22.00
CA GLY A 219 22.32 -9.45 -22.44
C GLY A 219 21.59 -10.23 -21.34
N LEU A 220 22.31 -10.98 -20.52
CA LEU A 220 21.78 -11.69 -19.36
C LEU A 220 21.28 -10.71 -18.30
N LEU A 221 22.04 -9.64 -18.00
CA LEU A 221 21.60 -8.61 -17.06
C LEU A 221 20.33 -7.92 -17.57
N SER A 222 20.28 -7.59 -18.87
CA SER A 222 19.10 -7.03 -19.52
C SER A 222 17.89 -7.96 -19.42
N ALA A 223 18.07 -9.28 -19.60
CA ALA A 223 16.99 -10.26 -19.47
C ALA A 223 16.50 -10.42 -18.02
N VAL A 224 17.40 -10.35 -17.04
CA VAL A 224 17.04 -10.33 -15.61
C VAL A 224 16.27 -9.05 -15.27
N GLU A 225 16.74 -7.90 -15.72
CA GLU A 225 16.06 -6.61 -15.52
C GLU A 225 14.70 -6.56 -16.25
N GLU A 226 14.58 -7.17 -17.42
CA GLU A 226 13.32 -7.34 -18.13
C GLU A 226 12.36 -8.28 -17.39
N SER A 227 12.86 -9.38 -16.83
CA SER A 227 12.05 -10.28 -16.00
C SER A 227 11.46 -9.55 -14.79
N ARG A 228 12.25 -8.66 -14.19
CA ARG A 228 11.78 -7.76 -13.13
C ARG A 228 10.72 -6.79 -13.62
N LYS A 229 10.91 -6.16 -14.79
CA LYS A 229 9.89 -5.28 -15.39
C LYS A 229 8.57 -6.02 -15.59
N ARG A 230 8.60 -7.27 -16.06
CA ARG A 230 7.39 -8.08 -16.34
C ARG A 230 6.74 -8.70 -15.10
N GLN A 231 7.45 -8.82 -13.98
CA GLN A 231 6.79 -9.09 -12.70
C GLN A 231 5.81 -7.97 -12.30
N ALA A 232 6.05 -6.73 -12.76
CA ALA A 232 5.06 -5.66 -12.59
C ALA A 232 3.78 -5.93 -13.38
N ASP A 233 3.87 -6.56 -14.57
CA ASP A 233 2.69 -6.98 -15.36
C ASP A 233 1.92 -8.11 -14.68
N LEU A 234 2.59 -9.05 -14.00
CA LEU A 234 1.91 -10.05 -13.17
C LEU A 234 1.15 -9.39 -12.01
N SER A 235 1.70 -8.29 -11.47
CA SER A 235 1.08 -7.59 -10.34
C SER A 235 -0.20 -6.84 -10.74
N SER A 236 -0.33 -6.39 -12.00
CA SER A 236 -1.58 -5.79 -12.50
C SER A 236 -2.68 -6.84 -12.71
N VAL A 237 -2.31 -8.01 -13.23
CA VAL A 237 -3.23 -9.17 -13.34
C VAL A 237 -3.76 -9.57 -11.97
N LEU A 238 -2.88 -9.62 -10.98
CA LEU A 238 -3.26 -10.08 -9.65
C LEU A 238 -4.06 -9.02 -8.87
N ARG A 239 -3.80 -7.72 -9.10
CA ARG A 239 -4.67 -6.63 -8.65
C ARG A 239 -6.11 -6.85 -9.13
N GLU A 240 -6.30 -7.13 -10.41
CA GLU A 240 -7.61 -7.39 -11.00
C GLU A 240 -8.23 -8.67 -10.42
N ASN A 241 -7.44 -9.72 -10.22
CA ASN A 241 -7.90 -10.95 -9.58
C ASN A 241 -8.38 -10.74 -8.14
N VAL A 242 -7.70 -9.90 -7.35
CA VAL A 242 -8.12 -9.56 -5.98
C VAL A 242 -9.42 -8.76 -6.00
N ARG A 243 -9.57 -7.80 -6.93
CA ARG A 243 -10.82 -7.07 -7.12
C ARG A 243 -11.97 -8.01 -7.47
N GLN A 244 -11.76 -8.94 -8.41
CA GLN A 244 -12.76 -9.96 -8.78
C GLN A 244 -13.08 -10.89 -7.61
N ALA A 245 -12.11 -11.24 -6.77
CA ALA A 245 -12.37 -12.00 -5.54
C ALA A 245 -13.29 -11.27 -4.57
N VAL A 246 -13.13 -9.94 -4.43
CA VAL A 246 -14.05 -9.10 -3.65
C VAL A 246 -15.46 -9.11 -4.27
N GLU A 247 -15.58 -9.00 -5.60
CA GLU A 247 -16.88 -9.05 -6.29
C GLU A 247 -17.60 -10.38 -6.07
N LEU A 248 -16.90 -11.51 -6.16
CA LEU A 248 -17.46 -12.83 -5.93
C LEU A 248 -18.04 -12.98 -4.53
N ILE A 249 -17.37 -12.44 -3.50
CA ILE A 249 -17.91 -12.43 -2.13
C ILE A 249 -19.11 -11.48 -2.04
N LEU A 250 -19.07 -10.31 -2.67
CA LEU A 250 -20.20 -9.36 -2.70
C LEU A 250 -21.44 -9.92 -3.41
N ASP A 251 -21.28 -10.83 -4.35
CA ASP A 251 -22.41 -11.51 -5.01
C ASP A 251 -23.14 -12.45 -4.03
N GLU A 252 -22.42 -13.12 -3.13
CA GLU A 252 -23.02 -13.92 -2.04
C GLU A 252 -23.72 -13.03 -1.02
N VAL A 253 -23.11 -11.88 -0.70
CA VAL A 253 -23.73 -10.86 0.15
C VAL A 253 -25.04 -10.34 -0.45
N SER A 254 -25.04 -10.07 -1.75
CA SER A 254 -26.24 -9.66 -2.49
C SER A 254 -27.31 -10.76 -2.43
N THR A 255 -26.91 -12.02 -2.55
CA THR A 255 -27.81 -13.17 -2.43
C THR A 255 -28.42 -13.27 -1.04
N ALA A 256 -27.62 -13.14 0.02
CA ALA A 256 -28.09 -13.10 1.39
C ALA A 256 -29.07 -11.94 1.63
N ASN A 257 -28.75 -10.73 1.13
CA ASN A 257 -29.60 -9.54 1.25
C ASN A 257 -30.96 -9.69 0.54
N ARG A 258 -30.99 -10.38 -0.62
CA ARG A 258 -32.26 -10.67 -1.32
C ARG A 258 -33.14 -11.64 -0.53
N LEU A 259 -32.54 -12.62 0.14
CA LEU A 259 -33.24 -13.59 0.97
C LEU A 259 -33.70 -12.98 2.31
N GLN A 260 -32.93 -12.03 2.83
CA GLN A 260 -33.18 -11.37 4.10
C GLN A 260 -33.02 -9.85 3.95
N SER A 261 -34.13 -9.14 3.73
CA SER A 261 -34.12 -7.69 3.45
C SER A 261 -33.70 -6.80 4.62
N ASP A 262 -33.69 -7.34 5.84
CA ASP A 262 -33.24 -6.67 7.06
C ASP A 262 -31.82 -7.06 7.50
N LEU A 263 -31.07 -7.81 6.68
CA LEU A 263 -29.72 -8.31 6.98
C LEU A 263 -28.77 -7.21 7.49
N PHE A 264 -28.84 -6.02 6.88
CA PHE A 264 -27.98 -4.89 7.22
C PHE A 264 -28.56 -3.94 8.27
N ASN A 265 -29.73 -4.24 8.85
CA ASN A 265 -30.33 -3.34 9.84
C ASN A 265 -29.42 -3.16 11.07
N ALA A 266 -28.77 -4.22 11.55
CA ALA A 266 -27.83 -4.15 12.67
C ALA A 266 -26.55 -3.35 12.34
N LEU A 267 -26.15 -3.31 11.06
CA LEU A 267 -25.05 -2.45 10.62
C LEU A 267 -25.46 -0.97 10.65
N VAL A 268 -26.64 -0.67 10.10
CA VAL A 268 -27.15 0.70 9.90
C VAL A 268 -27.66 1.33 11.20
N HIS A 269 -28.27 0.53 12.07
CA HIS A 269 -28.89 0.98 13.31
C HIS A 269 -28.13 0.41 14.51
N HIS A 270 -27.39 1.28 15.19
CA HIS A 270 -26.69 0.92 16.43
C HIS A 270 -26.74 2.09 17.42
N GLY A 271 -27.28 1.81 18.61
CA GLY A 271 -27.61 2.85 19.60
C GLY A 271 -28.53 3.92 19.02
N ASP A 272 -28.20 5.19 19.29
CA ASP A 272 -28.92 6.37 18.76
C ASP A 272 -28.41 6.82 17.38
N ARG A 273 -27.32 6.22 16.85
CA ARG A 273 -26.72 6.61 15.57
C ARG A 273 -27.28 5.76 14.43
N LYS A 274 -27.68 6.44 13.36
CA LYS A 274 -28.04 5.82 12.08
C LYS A 274 -26.96 6.12 11.04
N LEU A 275 -26.35 5.09 10.48
CA LEU A 275 -25.41 5.26 9.36
C LEU A 275 -26.14 5.69 8.10
N THR A 276 -25.49 6.52 7.31
CA THR A 276 -25.86 6.78 5.91
C THR A 276 -25.56 5.56 5.05
N ASP A 277 -26.22 5.45 3.89
CA ASP A 277 -25.93 4.37 2.93
C ASP A 277 -24.46 4.37 2.50
N ALA A 278 -23.85 5.56 2.35
CA ALA A 278 -22.44 5.68 2.01
C ALA A 278 -21.52 5.11 3.10
N GLU A 279 -21.77 5.43 4.38
CA GLU A 279 -21.00 4.88 5.51
C GLU A 279 -21.16 3.35 5.61
N ALA A 280 -22.39 2.84 5.42
CA ALA A 280 -22.66 1.41 5.47
C ALA A 280 -21.97 0.66 4.31
N HIS A 281 -22.00 1.20 3.09
CA HIS A 281 -21.31 0.63 1.94
C HIS A 281 -19.80 0.66 2.09
N GLU A 282 -19.24 1.74 2.65
CA GLU A 282 -17.82 1.84 2.97
C GLU A 282 -17.42 0.78 4.00
N ALA A 283 -18.18 0.64 5.10
CA ALA A 283 -17.94 -0.38 6.10
C ALA A 283 -17.97 -1.81 5.52
N LEU A 284 -18.93 -2.10 4.63
CA LEU A 284 -19.04 -3.37 3.94
C LEU A 284 -17.88 -3.62 2.96
N MET A 285 -17.41 -2.57 2.27
CA MET A 285 -16.23 -2.65 1.40
C MET A 285 -15.00 -3.01 2.21
N GLN A 286 -14.77 -2.30 3.32
CA GLN A 286 -13.64 -2.58 4.21
C GLN A 286 -13.71 -3.99 4.79
N ALA A 287 -14.88 -4.45 5.21
CA ALA A 287 -15.07 -5.81 5.72
C ALA A 287 -14.78 -6.88 4.67
N THR A 288 -15.29 -6.73 3.44
CA THR A 288 -15.05 -7.69 2.34
C THR A 288 -13.57 -7.70 1.93
N VAL A 289 -12.94 -6.53 1.82
CA VAL A 289 -11.51 -6.41 1.53
C VAL A 289 -10.67 -7.07 2.63
N ARG A 290 -11.00 -6.88 3.91
CA ARG A 290 -10.31 -7.54 5.03
C ARG A 290 -10.37 -9.06 4.90
N VAL A 291 -11.52 -9.64 4.53
CA VAL A 291 -11.64 -11.10 4.30
C VAL A 291 -10.69 -11.58 3.19
N VAL A 292 -10.65 -10.91 2.04
CA VAL A 292 -9.75 -11.29 0.94
C VAL A 292 -8.28 -11.09 1.36
N MET A 293 -7.99 -10.04 2.11
CA MET A 293 -6.63 -9.80 2.63
C MET A 293 -6.19 -10.84 3.65
N ARG A 294 -7.09 -11.38 4.48
CA ARG A 294 -6.78 -12.55 5.33
C ARG A 294 -6.31 -13.73 4.49
N LEU A 295 -6.95 -14.01 3.34
CA LEU A 295 -6.52 -15.07 2.43
C LEU A 295 -5.14 -14.79 1.84
N VAL A 296 -4.90 -13.56 1.36
CA VAL A 296 -3.60 -13.16 0.80
C VAL A 296 -2.48 -13.31 1.85
N VAL A 297 -2.71 -12.86 3.08
CA VAL A 297 -1.75 -13.00 4.19
C VAL A 297 -1.53 -14.46 4.58
N CYS A 298 -2.58 -15.30 4.58
CA CYS A 298 -2.42 -16.75 4.79
C CYS A 298 -1.57 -17.39 3.69
N LEU A 299 -1.87 -17.12 2.42
CA LEU A 299 -1.12 -17.65 1.27
C LEU A 299 0.36 -17.23 1.30
N PHE A 300 0.60 -16.00 1.74
CA PHE A 300 1.93 -15.47 2.00
C PHE A 300 2.64 -16.22 3.14
N ALA A 301 2.01 -16.31 4.31
CA ALA A 301 2.57 -16.99 5.47
C ALA A 301 2.84 -18.48 5.20
N GLU A 302 1.97 -19.15 4.44
CA GLU A 302 2.20 -20.51 3.94
C GLU A 302 3.44 -20.56 3.02
N SER A 303 3.55 -19.66 2.03
CA SER A 303 4.70 -19.66 1.11
C SER A 303 6.06 -19.46 1.79
N ARG A 304 6.09 -18.74 2.92
CA ARG A 304 7.29 -18.54 3.75
C ARG A 304 7.44 -19.54 4.90
N GLN A 305 6.62 -20.58 4.94
CA GLN A 305 6.64 -21.62 5.98
C GLN A 305 6.48 -21.06 7.41
N MET A 306 5.75 -19.96 7.55
CA MET A 306 5.43 -19.33 8.84
C MET A 306 4.21 -19.99 9.51
N LEU A 307 3.36 -20.63 8.72
CA LEU A 307 2.31 -21.52 9.21
C LEU A 307 2.78 -22.98 9.15
N PRO A 308 2.29 -23.87 10.05
CA PRO A 308 2.82 -25.22 10.20
C PRO A 308 2.35 -26.16 9.07
N LEU A 309 2.79 -25.90 7.83
CA LEU A 309 2.42 -26.67 6.64
C LEU A 309 2.78 -28.16 6.72
N ASN A 310 3.81 -28.51 7.49
CA ASN A 310 4.22 -29.90 7.69
C ASN A 310 3.40 -30.61 8.77
N ASP A 311 2.52 -29.89 9.49
CA ASP A 311 1.63 -30.48 10.47
C ASP A 311 0.39 -31.08 9.76
N PRO A 312 0.12 -32.38 9.93
CA PRO A 312 -1.00 -33.04 9.25
C PRO A 312 -2.37 -32.45 9.59
N ILE A 313 -2.56 -31.89 10.80
CA ILE A 313 -3.82 -31.28 11.22
C ILE A 313 -3.98 -29.95 10.48
N TYR A 314 -2.95 -29.12 10.44
CA TYR A 314 -2.99 -27.86 9.70
C TYR A 314 -3.26 -28.12 8.22
N ASP A 315 -2.45 -28.96 7.58
CA ASP A 315 -2.55 -29.22 6.14
C ASP A 315 -3.93 -29.77 5.76
N SER A 316 -4.42 -30.79 6.46
CA SER A 316 -5.71 -31.41 6.12
C SER A 316 -6.93 -30.54 6.46
N SER A 317 -6.86 -29.74 7.52
CA SER A 317 -8.06 -29.11 8.12
C SER A 317 -8.12 -27.59 8.01
N TYR A 318 -6.99 -26.91 7.80
CA TYR A 318 -6.91 -25.44 7.86
C TYR A 318 -6.21 -24.81 6.66
N GLY A 319 -5.21 -25.47 6.07
CA GLY A 319 -4.39 -24.92 4.98
C GLY A 319 -5.22 -24.38 3.82
N VAL A 320 -4.84 -23.21 3.31
CA VAL A 320 -5.55 -22.53 2.20
C VAL A 320 -5.19 -23.17 0.87
N ARG A 321 -3.90 -23.47 0.64
CA ARG A 321 -3.45 -24.19 -0.56
C ARG A 321 -4.05 -25.59 -0.64
N SER A 322 -4.04 -26.33 0.45
CA SER A 322 -4.64 -27.67 0.50
C SER A 322 -6.16 -27.66 0.31
N LEU A 323 -6.85 -26.62 0.81
CA LEU A 323 -8.26 -26.41 0.51
C LEU A 323 -8.50 -26.19 -0.99
N TYR A 324 -7.68 -25.36 -1.65
CA TYR A 324 -7.78 -25.16 -3.09
C TYR A 324 -7.53 -26.46 -3.87
N GLU A 325 -6.50 -27.21 -3.52
CA GLU A 325 -6.16 -28.50 -4.16
C GLU A 325 -7.31 -29.51 -4.02
N LEU A 326 -7.94 -29.59 -2.85
CA LEU A 326 -9.10 -30.46 -2.61
C LEU A 326 -10.29 -30.06 -3.48
N LEU A 327 -10.59 -28.76 -3.58
CA LEU A 327 -11.68 -28.26 -4.43
C LEU A 327 -11.37 -28.47 -5.92
N GLU A 328 -10.14 -28.22 -6.35
CA GLU A 328 -9.70 -28.45 -7.73
C GLU A 328 -9.77 -29.93 -8.11
N GLU A 329 -9.35 -30.82 -7.21
CA GLU A 329 -9.44 -32.26 -7.41
C GLU A 329 -10.90 -32.72 -7.58
N ALA A 330 -11.81 -32.27 -6.71
CA ALA A 330 -13.24 -32.58 -6.83
C ALA A 330 -13.82 -32.12 -8.17
N VAL A 331 -13.48 -30.91 -8.62
CA VAL A 331 -13.91 -30.37 -9.93
C VAL A 331 -13.38 -31.21 -11.08
N ARG A 332 -12.13 -31.66 -11.00
CA ARG A 332 -11.46 -32.46 -12.03
C ARG A 332 -12.03 -33.87 -12.11
N GLU A 333 -12.26 -34.53 -10.98
CA GLU A 333 -12.75 -35.91 -10.92
C GLU A 333 -14.22 -36.02 -11.32
N GLU A 334 -15.06 -35.08 -10.88
CA GLU A 334 -16.50 -35.11 -11.10
C GLU A 334 -16.93 -34.28 -12.33
N GLY A 335 -15.98 -33.69 -13.06
CA GLY A 335 -16.19 -33.15 -14.42
C GLY A 335 -16.78 -31.73 -14.50
N GLY A 336 -16.61 -30.89 -13.47
CA GLY A 336 -16.98 -29.47 -13.51
C GLY A 336 -17.27 -28.84 -12.15
N THR A 337 -17.42 -27.52 -12.13
CA THR A 337 -17.67 -26.71 -10.91
C THR A 337 -19.03 -26.97 -10.27
N TYR A 338 -19.96 -27.60 -11.00
CA TYR A 338 -21.34 -27.84 -10.54
C TYR A 338 -21.46 -28.74 -9.32
N VAL A 339 -20.43 -29.54 -9.09
CA VAL A 339 -20.26 -30.41 -7.94
C VAL A 339 -20.15 -29.62 -6.64
N LEU A 340 -19.70 -28.37 -6.72
CA LEU A 340 -19.47 -27.48 -5.58
C LEU A 340 -20.68 -26.61 -5.22
N PHE A 341 -21.70 -26.46 -6.08
CA PHE A 341 -22.79 -25.49 -5.85
C PHE A 341 -23.63 -25.74 -4.59
N ASN A 342 -23.75 -26.99 -4.16
CA ASN A 342 -24.52 -27.35 -2.98
C ASN A 342 -23.64 -27.67 -1.76
N ARG A 343 -22.34 -27.37 -1.81
CA ARG A 343 -21.40 -27.59 -0.71
C ARG A 343 -21.04 -26.24 -0.07
N GLN A 344 -20.94 -26.21 1.26
CA GLN A 344 -20.65 -25.01 2.06
C GLN A 344 -19.65 -25.35 3.18
N THR A 345 -18.64 -26.15 2.85
CA THR A 345 -17.64 -26.65 3.80
C THR A 345 -16.38 -25.78 3.85
N ALA A 346 -16.08 -25.08 2.76
CA ALA A 346 -14.87 -24.27 2.60
C ALA A 346 -14.95 -22.98 3.44
N TRP A 347 -16.09 -22.30 3.46
CA TRP A 347 -16.24 -21.04 4.20
C TRP A 347 -16.07 -21.20 5.72
N PRO A 348 -16.75 -22.15 6.41
CA PRO A 348 -16.51 -22.40 7.83
C PRO A 348 -15.05 -22.78 8.14
N ARG A 349 -14.38 -23.52 7.25
CA ARG A 349 -12.96 -23.85 7.39
C ARG A 349 -12.07 -22.61 7.36
N LEU A 350 -12.31 -21.69 6.43
CA LEU A 350 -11.58 -20.41 6.37
C LEU A 350 -11.85 -19.55 7.61
N MET A 351 -13.10 -19.45 8.07
CA MET A 351 -13.43 -18.73 9.30
C MET A 351 -12.74 -19.34 10.53
N ALA A 352 -12.66 -20.68 10.60
CA ALA A 352 -11.93 -21.37 11.65
C ALA A 352 -10.42 -21.08 11.59
N LEU A 353 -9.81 -21.07 10.40
CA LEU A 353 -8.42 -20.67 10.20
C LEU A 353 -8.17 -19.23 10.69
N PHE A 354 -9.02 -18.28 10.34
CA PHE A 354 -8.84 -16.88 10.74
C PHE A 354 -8.90 -16.69 12.25
N ARG A 355 -9.85 -17.36 12.92
CA ARG A 355 -9.93 -17.38 14.39
C ARG A 355 -8.74 -18.06 15.03
N LEU A 356 -8.26 -19.16 14.42
CA LEU A 356 -7.09 -19.90 14.88
C LEU A 356 -5.80 -19.08 14.76
N ILE A 357 -5.64 -18.30 13.68
CA ILE A 357 -4.51 -17.36 13.54
C ILE A 357 -4.61 -16.24 14.57
N HIS A 358 -5.80 -15.68 14.80
CA HIS A 358 -6.00 -14.61 15.77
C HIS A 358 -5.76 -15.09 17.20
N GLY A 359 -6.53 -16.07 17.68
CA GLY A 359 -6.55 -16.52 19.07
C GLY A 359 -5.59 -17.68 19.40
N GLY A 360 -4.93 -18.26 18.40
CA GLY A 360 -4.03 -19.40 18.59
C GLY A 360 -4.76 -20.69 18.99
N SER A 361 -3.96 -21.71 19.30
CA SER A 361 -4.39 -22.98 19.87
C SER A 361 -3.40 -23.41 20.96
N ALA A 362 -3.89 -23.52 22.19
CA ALA A 362 -3.14 -24.11 23.30
C ALA A 362 -3.24 -25.65 23.35
N HIS A 363 -3.86 -26.28 22.34
CA HIS A 363 -4.10 -27.72 22.35
C HIS A 363 -2.79 -28.51 22.13
N GLY A 364 -2.51 -29.49 23.00
CA GLY A 364 -1.22 -30.20 22.99
C GLY A 364 -0.91 -30.97 21.69
N ALA A 365 -1.93 -31.36 20.91
CA ALA A 365 -1.73 -32.02 19.62
C ALA A 365 -1.49 -31.06 18.44
N PHE A 366 -1.85 -29.79 18.59
CA PHE A 366 -1.67 -28.75 17.58
C PHE A 366 -1.48 -27.40 18.28
N PRO A 367 -0.29 -27.13 18.84
CA PRO A 367 0.00 -25.86 19.47
C PRO A 367 0.26 -24.82 18.37
N LEU A 368 -0.55 -23.77 18.33
CA LEU A 368 -0.33 -22.60 17.49
C LEU A 368 -0.35 -21.36 18.37
N ARG A 369 0.64 -20.48 18.26
CA ARG A 369 0.62 -19.23 19.01
C ARG A 369 -0.43 -18.27 18.43
N PRO A 370 -1.10 -17.45 19.26
CA PRO A 370 -1.91 -16.37 18.75
C PRO A 370 -1.02 -15.37 18.03
N TYR A 371 -1.36 -15.03 16.79
CA TYR A 371 -0.70 -13.95 16.08
C TYR A 371 -1.43 -12.60 16.31
N GLY A 372 -2.73 -12.61 16.61
CA GLY A 372 -3.53 -11.42 16.93
C GLY A 372 -3.78 -10.47 15.75
N GLY A 373 -3.96 -9.18 16.07
CA GLY A 373 -4.04 -8.07 15.12
C GLY A 373 -5.42 -7.80 14.49
N LYS A 374 -5.71 -6.51 14.23
CA LYS A 374 -7.01 -6.04 13.71
C LYS A 374 -7.46 -6.72 12.41
N LEU A 375 -6.52 -7.15 11.55
CA LEU A 375 -6.87 -7.83 10.30
C LEU A 375 -7.60 -9.16 10.56
N PHE A 376 -7.13 -9.98 11.50
CA PHE A 376 -7.71 -11.30 11.82
C PHE A 376 -8.74 -11.26 12.95
N HIS A 377 -8.98 -10.10 13.54
CA HIS A 377 -9.98 -9.93 14.60
C HIS A 377 -11.38 -10.34 14.10
N PRO A 378 -12.10 -11.22 14.81
CA PRO A 378 -13.46 -11.61 14.45
C PRO A 378 -14.41 -10.41 14.40
N GLY A 379 -15.48 -10.51 13.61
CA GLY A 379 -16.54 -9.51 13.59
C GLY A 379 -17.34 -9.47 14.90
N ASP A 380 -17.76 -8.27 15.31
CA ASP A 380 -18.53 -8.00 16.53
C ASP A 380 -19.76 -7.15 16.19
N ASP A 381 -20.96 -7.68 16.46
CA ASP A 381 -22.24 -7.04 16.20
C ASP A 381 -22.59 -5.93 17.21
N GLN A 382 -21.95 -5.92 18.38
CA GLN A 382 -22.16 -4.93 19.43
C GLN A 382 -21.15 -3.78 19.37
N SER A 383 -20.12 -3.88 18.52
CA SER A 383 -19.07 -2.87 18.39
C SER A 383 -19.61 -1.52 17.88
N ASP A 384 -19.03 -0.43 18.38
CA ASP A 384 -19.25 0.92 17.83
C ASP A 384 -18.62 1.09 16.43
N ASP A 385 -17.62 0.27 16.07
CA ASP A 385 -16.97 0.28 14.75
C ASP A 385 -17.90 -0.38 13.70
N PRO A 386 -18.40 0.40 12.70
CA PRO A 386 -19.24 -0.16 11.63
C PRO A 386 -18.58 -1.31 10.86
N VAL A 387 -17.25 -1.31 10.73
CA VAL A 387 -16.53 -2.35 9.99
C VAL A 387 -16.54 -3.66 10.76
N ALA A 388 -16.45 -3.63 12.09
CA ALA A 388 -16.56 -4.81 12.93
C ALA A 388 -17.96 -5.44 12.85
N ARG A 389 -19.01 -4.60 12.81
CA ARG A 389 -20.39 -5.06 12.60
C ARG A 389 -20.59 -5.64 11.19
N ALA A 390 -20.02 -5.01 10.17
CA ALA A 390 -20.07 -5.52 8.80
C ALA A 390 -19.33 -6.86 8.65
N LEU A 391 -18.16 -7.01 9.29
CA LEU A 391 -17.45 -8.29 9.38
C LEU A 391 -18.30 -9.36 10.06
N HIS A 392 -19.01 -9.01 11.15
CA HIS A 392 -19.86 -9.98 11.84
C HIS A 392 -20.92 -10.57 10.89
N ILE A 393 -21.58 -9.71 10.11
CA ILE A 393 -22.57 -10.10 9.10
C ILE A 393 -21.94 -11.03 8.06
N LEU A 394 -20.78 -10.67 7.50
CA LEU A 394 -20.08 -11.50 6.52
C LEU A 394 -19.71 -12.88 7.08
N GLU A 395 -19.19 -12.94 8.31
CA GLU A 395 -18.68 -14.16 8.92
C GLU A 395 -19.80 -15.12 9.37
N HIS A 396 -20.96 -14.60 9.77
CA HIS A 396 -22.00 -15.39 10.46
C HIS A 396 -23.34 -15.44 9.72
N SER A 397 -23.67 -14.43 8.92
CA SER A 397 -24.99 -14.29 8.30
C SER A 397 -24.97 -14.52 6.78
N VAL A 398 -23.79 -14.49 6.15
CA VAL A 398 -23.61 -14.77 4.72
C VAL A 398 -23.07 -16.19 4.55
N SER A 399 -23.76 -17.01 3.76
CA SER A 399 -23.33 -18.37 3.45
C SER A 399 -22.62 -18.42 2.10
N VAL A 400 -21.29 -18.35 2.11
CA VAL A 400 -20.48 -18.39 0.89
C VAL A 400 -20.30 -19.84 0.44
N GLY A 401 -20.69 -20.15 -0.81
CA GLY A 401 -20.61 -21.50 -1.37
C GLY A 401 -19.19 -21.97 -1.71
N ASP A 402 -18.95 -23.28 -1.73
CA ASP A 402 -17.65 -23.86 -2.06
C ASP A 402 -17.21 -23.54 -3.50
N ALA A 403 -18.18 -23.36 -4.42
CA ALA A 403 -17.89 -22.91 -5.78
C ALA A 403 -17.30 -21.50 -5.79
N THR A 404 -17.90 -20.58 -5.02
CA THR A 404 -17.41 -19.21 -4.86
C THR A 404 -16.01 -19.19 -4.26
N ILE A 405 -15.77 -19.99 -3.21
CA ILE A 405 -14.43 -20.12 -2.62
C ILE A 405 -13.42 -20.70 -3.62
N TYR A 406 -13.81 -21.71 -4.41
CA TYR A 406 -12.93 -22.24 -5.46
C TYR A 406 -12.56 -21.17 -6.48
N HIS A 407 -13.51 -20.36 -6.95
CA HIS A 407 -13.23 -19.27 -7.90
C HIS A 407 -12.36 -18.17 -7.28
N VAL A 408 -12.63 -17.77 -6.03
CA VAL A 408 -11.79 -16.83 -5.28
C VAL A 408 -10.36 -17.37 -5.18
N LEU A 409 -10.18 -18.60 -4.70
CA LEU A 409 -8.85 -19.20 -4.54
C LEU A 409 -8.15 -19.40 -5.89
N ARG A 410 -8.87 -19.78 -6.95
CA ARG A 410 -8.32 -19.89 -8.30
C ARG A 410 -7.77 -18.56 -8.80
N LYS A 411 -8.51 -17.45 -8.60
CA LYS A 411 -8.07 -16.09 -8.97
C LYS A 411 -6.82 -15.66 -8.18
N LEU A 412 -6.74 -16.04 -6.91
CA LEU A 412 -5.59 -15.70 -6.07
C LEU A 412 -4.36 -16.58 -6.36
N LEU A 413 -4.55 -17.87 -6.68
CA LEU A 413 -3.46 -18.83 -6.87
C LEU A 413 -3.03 -19.02 -8.32
N ARG A 414 -3.85 -18.62 -9.30
CA ARG A 414 -3.56 -18.71 -10.73
C ARG A 414 -3.94 -17.43 -11.48
N GLY A 415 -3.16 -17.10 -12.50
CA GLY A 415 -3.44 -15.93 -13.34
C GLY A 415 -2.83 -16.05 -14.75
N PRO A 416 -3.35 -15.26 -15.71
CA PRO A 416 -2.79 -15.17 -17.05
C PRO A 416 -1.39 -14.53 -17.01
N LEU A 417 -0.40 -15.23 -17.57
CA LEU A 417 0.97 -14.77 -17.75
C LEU A 417 1.17 -14.36 -19.21
N PRO A 418 1.56 -13.10 -19.51
CA PRO A 418 1.84 -12.68 -20.88
C PRO A 418 3.09 -13.38 -21.39
N VAL A 419 3.04 -13.95 -22.59
CA VAL A 419 4.12 -14.65 -23.29
C VAL A 419 4.16 -14.14 -24.73
N LEU A 420 5.25 -13.50 -25.15
CA LEU A 420 5.45 -13.12 -26.55
C LEU A 420 5.76 -14.38 -27.38
N ARG A 421 4.98 -14.57 -28.44
CA ARG A 421 5.24 -15.56 -29.48
C ARG A 421 5.48 -14.84 -30.79
N GLY A 422 6.75 -14.55 -31.09
CA GLY A 422 7.14 -13.74 -32.23
C GLY A 422 6.94 -12.25 -31.94
N ARG A 423 6.02 -11.59 -32.67
CA ARG A 423 5.64 -10.19 -32.43
C ARG A 423 4.35 -10.02 -31.63
N ALA A 424 3.57 -11.09 -31.44
CA ALA A 424 2.27 -11.05 -30.75
C ALA A 424 2.40 -11.50 -29.29
N LYS A 425 1.71 -10.82 -28.37
CA LYS A 425 1.52 -11.28 -26.98
C LYS A 425 0.43 -12.35 -26.92
N THR A 426 0.70 -13.45 -26.22
CA THR A 426 -0.25 -14.54 -25.93
C THR A 426 -0.25 -14.82 -24.44
N TYR A 427 -1.39 -15.12 -23.82
CA TYR A 427 -1.46 -15.37 -22.38
C TYR A 427 -1.52 -16.86 -22.08
N VAL A 428 -0.88 -17.28 -20.98
CA VAL A 428 -0.92 -18.67 -20.49
C VAL A 428 -1.27 -18.66 -19.02
N GLU A 429 -2.18 -19.53 -18.59
CA GLU A 429 -2.50 -19.68 -17.16
C GLU A 429 -1.31 -20.27 -16.39
N GLY A 430 -0.89 -19.61 -15.31
CA GLY A 430 0.19 -20.08 -14.44
C GLY A 430 -0.02 -19.76 -12.97
N PRO A 431 0.76 -20.39 -12.07
CA PRO A 431 0.66 -20.18 -10.64
C PRO A 431 1.15 -18.79 -10.22
N VAL A 432 0.53 -18.24 -9.20
CA VAL A 432 0.98 -17.02 -8.53
C VAL A 432 1.96 -17.39 -7.42
N ASP A 433 3.13 -16.77 -7.44
CA ASP A 433 4.15 -16.95 -6.39
C ASP A 433 4.00 -15.90 -5.28
N TYR A 434 3.73 -16.37 -4.06
CA TYR A 434 3.59 -15.55 -2.86
C TYR A 434 4.89 -15.48 -2.03
N THR A 435 5.93 -16.25 -2.39
CA THR A 435 7.18 -16.36 -1.59
C THR A 435 7.84 -14.99 -1.40
N ASP A 436 7.70 -14.13 -2.41
CA ASP A 436 8.38 -12.86 -2.51
C ASP A 436 7.41 -11.68 -2.64
N LEU A 437 6.29 -11.78 -1.91
CA LEU A 437 5.26 -10.76 -1.78
C LEU A 437 5.85 -9.50 -1.13
N ARG A 438 6.58 -8.73 -1.92
CA ARG A 438 7.14 -7.44 -1.52
C ARG A 438 6.00 -6.47 -1.27
N THR A 439 6.29 -5.41 -0.52
CA THR A 439 5.36 -4.30 -0.27
C THR A 439 4.83 -3.66 -1.56
N GLU A 440 5.54 -3.83 -2.68
CA GLU A 440 5.07 -3.58 -4.05
C GLU A 440 3.70 -4.19 -4.32
N PHE A 441 3.55 -5.45 -3.98
CA PHE A 441 2.36 -6.21 -4.31
C PHE A 441 1.12 -5.73 -3.52
N ILE A 442 1.28 -5.53 -2.21
CA ILE A 442 0.22 -5.03 -1.34
C ILE A 442 -0.21 -3.63 -1.77
N GLY A 443 0.76 -2.78 -2.12
CA GLY A 443 0.49 -1.44 -2.59
C GLY A 443 -0.22 -1.37 -3.95
N LEU A 444 0.03 -2.33 -4.84
CA LEU A 444 -0.68 -2.43 -6.11
C LEU A 444 -2.11 -2.98 -5.94
N ILE A 445 -2.34 -3.93 -5.02
CA ILE A 445 -3.70 -4.34 -4.62
C ILE A 445 -4.48 -3.13 -4.09
N TYR A 446 -3.85 -2.39 -3.17
CA TYR A 446 -4.40 -1.18 -2.57
C TYR A 446 -4.87 -0.16 -3.63
N GLU A 447 -4.00 0.17 -4.60
CA GLU A 447 -4.34 1.10 -5.68
C GLU A 447 -5.55 0.60 -6.49
N GLY A 448 -5.62 -0.70 -6.78
CA GLY A 448 -6.71 -1.28 -7.55
C GLY A 448 -8.05 -1.33 -6.84
N LEU A 449 -8.08 -1.54 -5.52
CA LEU A 449 -9.31 -1.66 -4.75
C LEU A 449 -9.91 -0.28 -4.41
N LEU A 450 -9.07 0.72 -4.15
CA LEU A 450 -9.54 2.08 -3.83
C LEU A 450 -10.15 2.83 -5.01
N ASP A 451 -9.86 2.39 -6.23
CA ASP A 451 -10.48 2.92 -7.45
C ASP A 451 -12.00 2.61 -7.50
N TYR A 452 -12.53 1.76 -6.60
CA TYR A 452 -13.91 1.28 -6.63
C TYR A 452 -14.69 1.63 -5.35
N ARG A 453 -16.00 1.83 -5.51
CA ARG A 453 -16.96 1.97 -4.42
C ARG A 453 -18.09 0.98 -4.58
N ILE A 454 -18.61 0.53 -3.45
CA ILE A 454 -19.83 -0.28 -3.42
C ILE A 454 -21.04 0.65 -3.59
N LYS A 455 -21.93 0.28 -4.49
CA LYS A 455 -23.29 0.80 -4.59
C LYS A 455 -24.29 -0.33 -4.44
N ARG A 456 -25.51 0.02 -4.04
CA ARG A 456 -26.66 -0.89 -3.98
C ARG A 456 -27.77 -0.36 -4.86
N THR A 457 -28.41 -1.23 -5.62
CA THR A 457 -29.64 -0.89 -6.35
C THR A 457 -30.85 -0.99 -5.43
N ASP A 458 -31.84 -0.12 -5.62
CA ASP A 458 -33.13 -0.19 -4.94
C ASP A 458 -34.29 0.02 -5.93
N GLN A 459 -35.53 0.07 -5.44
CA GLN A 459 -36.70 0.25 -6.30
C GLN A 459 -36.74 1.61 -7.00
N GLN A 460 -36.05 2.64 -6.48
CA GLN A 460 -36.00 3.96 -7.10
C GLN A 460 -34.95 4.04 -8.20
N ILE A 461 -33.77 3.47 -7.94
CA ILE A 461 -32.63 3.41 -8.86
C ILE A 461 -32.89 2.40 -9.99
N GLY A 462 -33.50 1.27 -9.65
CA GLY A 462 -33.80 0.16 -10.56
C GLY A 462 -32.56 -0.59 -11.07
N PRO A 463 -32.75 -1.54 -12.00
CA PRO A 463 -31.67 -2.36 -12.53
C PRO A 463 -30.58 -1.54 -13.24
N GLN A 464 -29.34 -1.97 -13.10
CA GLN A 464 -28.17 -1.37 -13.76
C GLN A 464 -27.59 -2.31 -14.81
N VAL A 465 -27.00 -1.74 -15.85
CA VAL A 465 -26.33 -2.49 -16.92
C VAL A 465 -24.88 -2.03 -17.02
N PHE A 466 -23.97 -2.99 -16.90
CA PHE A 466 -22.57 -2.82 -17.26
C PHE A 466 -22.44 -3.02 -18.75
N LEU A 467 -22.02 -1.98 -19.47
CA LEU A 467 -21.79 -2.06 -20.90
C LEU A 467 -20.37 -2.52 -21.17
N ASN A 468 -20.20 -3.47 -22.07
CA ASN A 468 -18.89 -3.90 -22.56
C ASN A 468 -18.36 -2.92 -23.63
N LEU A 469 -18.17 -1.66 -23.24
CA LEU A 469 -17.68 -0.57 -24.08
C LEU A 469 -16.76 0.33 -23.26
N GLY A 470 -15.65 0.78 -23.85
CA GLY A 470 -14.74 1.74 -23.20
C GLY A 470 -14.29 1.25 -21.83
N ARG A 471 -14.53 2.04 -20.77
CA ARG A 471 -14.19 1.73 -19.37
C ARG A 471 -15.28 0.99 -18.59
N GLU A 472 -16.06 0.17 -19.29
CA GLU A 472 -17.18 -0.60 -18.74
C GLU A 472 -18.17 0.23 -17.89
N PRO A 473 -18.83 1.26 -18.46
CA PRO A 473 -19.69 2.14 -17.70
C PRO A 473 -20.93 1.39 -17.18
N VAL A 474 -21.31 1.73 -15.95
CA VAL A 474 -22.52 1.23 -15.30
C VAL A 474 -23.63 2.27 -15.44
N LEU A 475 -24.72 1.90 -16.11
CA LEU A 475 -25.81 2.82 -16.42
C LEU A 475 -27.19 2.25 -16.01
N PRO A 476 -28.11 3.10 -15.50
CA PRO A 476 -29.47 2.66 -15.19
C PRO A 476 -30.21 2.20 -16.45
N LEU A 477 -30.78 0.99 -16.40
CA LEU A 477 -31.55 0.44 -17.52
C LEU A 477 -32.75 1.33 -17.89
N SER A 478 -33.40 1.92 -16.87
CA SER A 478 -34.50 2.88 -17.04
C SER A 478 -34.07 4.08 -17.89
N ARG A 479 -32.86 4.60 -17.65
CA ARG A 479 -32.31 5.75 -18.39
C ARG A 479 -31.95 5.36 -19.82
N LEU A 480 -31.31 4.22 -20.00
CA LEU A 480 -30.98 3.69 -21.33
C LEU A 480 -32.24 3.47 -22.19
N THR A 481 -33.32 3.00 -21.56
CA THR A 481 -34.63 2.81 -22.20
C THR A 481 -35.32 4.14 -22.51
N ASP A 482 -35.27 5.12 -21.59
CA ASP A 482 -35.78 6.47 -21.80
C ASP A 482 -35.07 7.17 -22.97
N MET A 483 -33.73 7.08 -23.05
CA MET A 483 -32.97 7.62 -24.18
C MET A 483 -33.34 6.91 -25.49
N LEU A 484 -33.55 5.59 -25.48
CA LEU A 484 -33.99 4.86 -26.67
C LEU A 484 -35.38 5.33 -27.16
N ALA A 485 -36.28 5.68 -26.24
CA ALA A 485 -37.61 6.17 -26.56
C ALA A 485 -37.62 7.64 -26.99
N ASN A 486 -36.92 8.51 -26.24
CA ASN A 486 -37.10 9.96 -26.27
C ASN A 486 -35.88 10.74 -26.79
N ASP A 487 -34.67 10.16 -26.78
CA ASP A 487 -33.41 10.80 -27.22
C ASP A 487 -32.50 9.84 -28.02
N LYS A 488 -33.02 9.33 -29.13
CA LYS A 488 -32.30 8.38 -30.01
C LYS A 488 -30.96 8.92 -30.51
N LYS A 489 -30.86 10.24 -30.71
CA LYS A 489 -29.61 10.88 -31.14
C LYS A 489 -28.58 10.86 -30.00
N GLY A 490 -28.97 11.27 -28.80
CA GLY A 490 -28.11 11.22 -27.61
C GLY A 490 -27.65 9.80 -27.29
N LEU A 491 -28.52 8.79 -27.40
CA LEU A 491 -28.13 7.39 -27.19
C LEU A 491 -27.08 6.92 -28.21
N LYS A 492 -27.27 7.27 -29.48
CA LYS A 492 -26.29 6.95 -30.53
C LYS A 492 -24.95 7.65 -30.30
N ASP A 493 -24.97 8.93 -29.94
CA ASP A 493 -23.77 9.72 -29.66
C ASP A 493 -23.03 9.18 -28.42
N LEU A 494 -23.76 8.77 -27.38
CA LEU A 494 -23.23 8.10 -26.18
C LEU A 494 -22.52 6.80 -26.54
N LEU A 495 -23.20 5.85 -27.20
CA LEU A 495 -22.61 4.55 -27.56
C LEU A 495 -21.42 4.71 -28.52
N THR A 496 -21.49 5.69 -29.42
CA THR A 496 -20.37 6.00 -30.32
C THR A 496 -19.18 6.58 -29.56
N THR A 497 -19.42 7.44 -28.57
CA THR A 497 -18.37 8.01 -27.71
C THR A 497 -17.73 6.92 -26.86
N LEU A 498 -18.52 6.11 -26.14
CA LEU A 498 -18.01 5.00 -25.32
C LEU A 498 -17.22 3.97 -26.14
N ARG A 499 -17.61 3.72 -27.39
CA ARG A 499 -16.86 2.84 -28.30
C ARG A 499 -15.52 3.44 -28.74
N LYS A 500 -15.41 4.77 -28.81
CA LYS A 500 -14.16 5.48 -29.11
C LYS A 500 -13.26 5.62 -27.90
N GLU A 501 -13.81 5.57 -26.68
CA GLU A 501 -13.07 5.57 -25.42
C GLU A 501 -12.31 4.24 -25.15
N LYS A 502 -11.91 3.50 -26.20
CA LYS A 502 -11.16 2.24 -26.04
C LYS A 502 -9.93 2.44 -25.13
N VAL A 503 -9.68 1.39 -24.36
CA VAL A 503 -8.85 1.32 -23.15
C VAL A 503 -7.40 1.74 -23.44
N THR A 504 -7.06 3.00 -23.16
CA THR A 504 -5.69 3.34 -22.76
C THR A 504 -5.50 2.80 -21.35
N ALA A 505 -5.04 1.56 -21.21
CA ALA A 505 -4.62 1.06 -19.92
C ALA A 505 -3.27 1.66 -19.54
N THR A 506 -3.32 2.47 -18.48
CA THR A 506 -2.28 2.58 -17.45
C THR A 506 -0.84 2.86 -17.91
N ALA A 507 -0.54 4.11 -18.24
CA ALA A 507 0.57 4.90 -17.70
C ALA A 507 0.63 6.26 -18.42
N SER A 508 1.19 7.26 -17.75
CA SER A 508 1.69 8.53 -18.32
C SER A 508 0.72 9.40 -19.12
N GLU A 509 0.01 10.30 -18.43
CA GLU A 509 -0.29 11.62 -19.00
C GLU A 509 0.87 12.62 -18.80
N ASP A 510 2.05 12.21 -18.30
CA ASP A 510 3.18 13.11 -18.03
C ASP A 510 4.58 12.55 -18.41
N VAL A 511 4.68 11.64 -19.40
CA VAL A 511 6.00 11.31 -20.01
C VAL A 511 5.84 11.24 -21.53
N GLU A 512 6.20 12.32 -22.23
CA GLU A 512 6.56 12.25 -23.64
C GLU A 512 7.91 11.53 -23.74
N GLU A 513 7.93 10.20 -23.90
CA GLU A 513 9.04 9.45 -24.51
C GLU A 513 8.60 8.01 -24.85
N ASP A 514 8.86 7.62 -26.11
CA ASP A 514 8.70 6.32 -26.79
C ASP A 514 7.29 5.81 -27.18
N GLU A 515 6.83 6.25 -28.36
CA GLU A 515 5.57 5.84 -29.05
C GLU A 515 5.54 4.37 -29.53
N GLU A 516 6.59 3.56 -29.39
CA GLU A 516 6.63 2.16 -29.88
C GLU A 516 6.12 1.11 -28.88
N GLU A 517 5.89 1.46 -27.61
CA GLU A 517 5.38 0.53 -26.57
C GLU A 517 3.84 0.48 -26.47
N ALA A 518 3.13 1.53 -26.89
CA ALA A 518 1.66 1.65 -26.76
C ALA A 518 0.89 0.68 -27.67
N ASP A 519 1.34 0.49 -28.92
CA ASP A 519 0.71 -0.45 -29.87
C ASP A 519 0.85 -1.93 -29.43
N GLN A 520 1.82 -2.25 -28.56
CA GLN A 520 2.08 -3.62 -28.08
C GLN A 520 1.34 -3.98 -26.77
N GLN A 521 0.70 -3.00 -26.12
CA GLN A 521 -0.20 -3.20 -24.98
C GLN A 521 -1.64 -3.47 -25.42
N GLU A 522 -2.09 -2.88 -26.53
CA GLU A 522 -3.44 -3.06 -27.09
C GLU A 522 -3.73 -4.51 -27.54
N GLU A 523 -2.76 -5.20 -28.17
CA GLU A 523 -2.95 -6.61 -28.56
C GLU A 523 -3.09 -7.56 -27.35
N ALA A 524 -2.62 -7.14 -26.19
CA ALA A 524 -2.62 -7.94 -24.98
C ALA A 524 -3.99 -7.91 -24.27
N GLU A 525 -4.64 -6.75 -24.24
CA GLU A 525 -5.99 -6.60 -23.69
C GLU A 525 -7.06 -7.25 -24.59
N GLU A 526 -6.93 -7.13 -25.91
CA GLU A 526 -7.85 -7.81 -26.85
C GLU A 526 -7.72 -9.34 -26.79
N ALA A 527 -6.51 -9.89 -26.55
CA ALA A 527 -6.30 -11.33 -26.42
C ALA A 527 -6.82 -11.92 -25.09
N VAL A 528 -6.77 -11.15 -23.98
CA VAL A 528 -7.38 -11.54 -22.70
C VAL A 528 -8.91 -11.47 -22.78
N GLU A 529 -9.46 -10.49 -23.51
CA GLU A 529 -10.91 -10.37 -23.74
C GLU A 529 -11.48 -11.49 -24.63
N GLU A 530 -10.72 -12.01 -25.61
CA GLU A 530 -11.18 -13.10 -26.47
C GLU A 530 -11.27 -14.47 -25.76
N GLU A 531 -10.48 -14.73 -24.71
CA GLU A 531 -10.61 -15.93 -23.86
C GLU A 531 -11.48 -15.71 -22.60
N ALA A 532 -11.72 -14.46 -22.18
CA ALA A 532 -12.55 -14.12 -21.02
C ALA A 532 -14.06 -14.00 -21.31
N VAL A 533 -14.53 -14.58 -22.41
CA VAL A 533 -15.95 -14.92 -22.55
C VAL A 533 -16.19 -16.23 -21.78
N GLU A 534 -16.06 -16.19 -20.46
CA GLU A 534 -16.81 -17.13 -19.63
C GLU A 534 -18.28 -16.79 -19.84
N VAL A 535 -18.89 -17.49 -20.79
CA VAL A 535 -20.34 -17.61 -20.89
C VAL A 535 -20.81 -18.06 -19.52
N GLU A 536 -21.57 -17.22 -18.81
CA GLU A 536 -22.29 -17.55 -17.57
C GLU A 536 -22.63 -19.04 -17.58
N THR A 537 -21.94 -19.82 -16.74
CA THR A 537 -22.16 -21.27 -16.76
C THR A 537 -23.57 -21.53 -16.26
N ALA A 538 -24.17 -22.66 -16.65
CA ALA A 538 -25.54 -23.02 -16.27
C ALA A 538 -25.82 -22.99 -14.74
N ALA A 539 -24.74 -22.94 -13.95
CA ALA A 539 -24.65 -22.63 -12.52
C ALA A 539 -25.28 -21.31 -12.07
N ASP A 540 -24.93 -20.20 -12.74
CA ASP A 540 -25.30 -18.83 -12.34
C ASP A 540 -26.82 -18.61 -12.43
N LYS A 541 -27.49 -19.51 -13.15
CA LYS A 541 -28.95 -19.51 -13.34
C LYS A 541 -29.72 -20.15 -12.20
N ILE A 542 -29.08 -20.88 -11.28
CA ILE A 542 -29.79 -21.79 -10.35
C ILE A 542 -30.24 -21.11 -9.04
N GLN A 543 -29.77 -19.90 -8.72
CA GLN A 543 -30.13 -19.19 -7.47
C GLN A 543 -30.65 -17.75 -7.65
N ARG A 544 -31.01 -17.34 -8.88
CA ARG A 544 -31.49 -15.98 -9.14
C ARG A 544 -33.03 -15.97 -9.31
N THR A 545 -33.70 -15.10 -8.56
CA THR A 545 -35.17 -14.95 -8.50
C THR A 545 -35.74 -14.34 -9.79
N GLY A 546 -37.08 -14.32 -9.93
CA GLY A 546 -37.77 -13.75 -11.11
C GLY A 546 -37.32 -12.33 -11.48
N ASP A 547 -37.13 -11.46 -10.49
CA ASP A 547 -36.73 -10.06 -10.71
C ASP A 547 -35.38 -9.90 -11.44
N TYR A 548 -34.41 -10.80 -11.20
CA TYR A 548 -33.13 -10.77 -11.92
C TYR A 548 -33.30 -11.20 -13.38
N LEU A 549 -34.04 -12.29 -13.62
CA LEU A 549 -34.28 -12.79 -14.97
C LEU A 549 -35.05 -11.76 -15.81
N ASP A 550 -36.01 -11.07 -15.20
CA ASP A 550 -36.77 -9.99 -15.84
C ASP A 550 -35.88 -8.79 -16.19
N ALA A 551 -34.97 -8.40 -15.28
CA ALA A 551 -34.00 -7.34 -15.54
C ALA A 551 -33.04 -7.69 -16.68
N VAL A 552 -32.54 -8.94 -16.73
CA VAL A 552 -31.67 -9.42 -17.81
C VAL A 552 -32.40 -9.43 -19.15
N GLU A 553 -33.63 -9.93 -19.21
CA GLU A 553 -34.38 -9.94 -20.46
C GLU A 553 -34.71 -8.53 -20.94
N ALA A 554 -35.06 -7.63 -20.01
CA ALA A 554 -35.27 -6.21 -20.33
C ALA A 554 -34.00 -5.54 -20.87
N ALA A 555 -32.84 -5.81 -20.24
CA ALA A 555 -31.56 -5.30 -20.71
C ALA A 555 -31.20 -5.85 -22.10
N LYS A 556 -31.38 -7.15 -22.33
CA LYS A 556 -31.16 -7.78 -23.65
C LYS A 556 -32.07 -7.20 -24.71
N SER A 557 -33.36 -7.03 -24.40
CA SER A 557 -34.32 -6.38 -25.29
C SER A 557 -33.87 -4.97 -25.69
N TRP A 558 -33.46 -4.16 -24.71
CA TRP A 558 -32.89 -2.84 -24.97
C TRP A 558 -31.63 -2.92 -25.87
N ALA A 559 -30.69 -3.82 -25.57
CA ALA A 559 -29.43 -3.92 -26.31
C ALA A 559 -29.66 -4.29 -27.79
N ARG A 560 -30.59 -5.20 -28.08
CA ARG A 560 -30.96 -5.58 -29.47
C ARG A 560 -31.38 -4.38 -30.31
N GLU A 561 -32.15 -3.46 -29.73
CA GLU A 561 -32.57 -2.23 -30.42
C GLU A 561 -31.46 -1.17 -30.49
N ALA A 562 -30.70 -1.03 -29.40
CA ALA A 562 -29.63 -0.04 -29.27
C ALA A 562 -28.50 -0.28 -30.28
N ILE A 563 -28.06 -1.54 -30.50
CA ILE A 563 -26.99 -1.86 -31.45
C ILE A 563 -27.38 -1.57 -32.90
N VAL A 564 -28.66 -1.73 -33.25
CA VAL A 564 -29.19 -1.41 -34.58
C VAL A 564 -29.26 0.10 -34.76
N LEU A 565 -29.74 0.83 -33.74
CA LEU A 565 -29.82 2.29 -33.78
C LEU A 565 -28.43 2.95 -33.91
N ALA A 566 -27.46 2.46 -33.13
CA ALA A 566 -26.09 2.94 -33.15
C ALA A 566 -25.34 2.57 -34.43
N GLY A 567 -25.85 1.61 -35.20
CA GLY A 567 -25.19 1.08 -36.40
C GLY A 567 -24.01 0.18 -36.08
N ILE A 568 -24.00 -0.43 -34.89
CA ILE A 568 -23.02 -1.46 -34.50
C ILE A 568 -23.22 -2.70 -35.38
N VAL A 569 -24.48 -3.07 -35.65
CA VAL A 569 -24.85 -4.09 -36.64
C VAL A 569 -25.25 -3.42 -37.95
N SER A 570 -24.66 -3.87 -39.07
CA SER A 570 -24.99 -3.39 -40.42
C SER A 570 -26.38 -3.85 -40.85
N LYS A 571 -27.05 -3.11 -41.75
CA LYS A 571 -28.35 -3.52 -42.33
C LYS A 571 -28.30 -4.94 -42.90
N GLN A 572 -29.40 -5.67 -42.76
CA GLN A 572 -29.56 -7.04 -43.27
C GLN A 572 -29.11 -7.15 -44.74
N LYS A 573 -28.21 -8.10 -45.01
CA LYS A 573 -27.70 -8.35 -46.36
C LYS A 573 -28.78 -9.03 -47.21
N LYS A 574 -28.87 -8.70 -48.50
CA LYS A 574 -29.89 -9.26 -49.44
C LYS A 574 -29.96 -10.80 -49.52
N LYS A 575 -28.90 -11.52 -49.14
CA LYS A 575 -28.81 -12.99 -49.14
C LYS A 575 -28.96 -13.64 -47.76
N GLN A 576 -29.02 -12.84 -46.69
CA GLN A 576 -29.10 -13.30 -45.31
C GLN A 576 -30.56 -13.49 -44.93
N THR A 577 -30.91 -14.64 -44.37
CA THR A 577 -32.26 -14.89 -43.85
C THR A 577 -32.55 -14.04 -42.62
N ASP A 578 -33.82 -13.85 -42.29
CA ASP A 578 -34.20 -13.09 -41.08
C ASP A 578 -33.70 -13.77 -39.79
N ALA A 579 -33.77 -15.10 -39.73
CA ALA A 579 -33.24 -15.89 -38.60
C ALA A 579 -31.72 -15.70 -38.42
N GLU A 580 -30.95 -15.73 -39.50
CA GLU A 580 -29.50 -15.45 -39.45
C GLU A 580 -29.19 -14.01 -39.06
N TYR A 581 -30.05 -13.05 -39.41
CA TYR A 581 -29.86 -11.65 -39.03
C TYR A 581 -30.19 -11.40 -37.56
N GLN A 582 -31.29 -11.97 -37.06
CA GLN A 582 -31.64 -11.92 -35.63
C GLN A 582 -30.61 -12.64 -34.75
N ALA A 583 -30.02 -13.75 -35.22
CA ALA A 583 -28.94 -14.42 -34.49
C ALA A 583 -27.68 -13.54 -34.35
N VAL A 584 -27.35 -12.74 -35.38
CA VAL A 584 -26.24 -11.76 -35.31
C VAL A 584 -26.57 -10.63 -34.33
N ILE A 585 -27.80 -10.11 -34.36
CA ILE A 585 -28.26 -9.10 -33.38
C ILE A 585 -28.17 -9.66 -31.96
N GLU A 586 -28.63 -10.90 -31.74
CA GLU A 586 -28.58 -11.56 -30.43
C GLU A 586 -27.14 -11.72 -29.92
N ALA A 587 -26.23 -12.18 -30.80
CA ALA A 587 -24.83 -12.36 -30.44
C ALA A 587 -24.16 -11.02 -30.07
N GLU A 588 -24.38 -9.97 -30.86
CA GLU A 588 -23.80 -8.64 -30.61
C GLU A 588 -24.46 -7.93 -29.42
N ALA A 589 -25.75 -8.15 -29.17
CA ALA A 589 -26.45 -7.64 -27.98
C ALA A 589 -25.91 -8.28 -26.70
N ASN A 590 -25.67 -9.60 -26.71
CA ASN A 590 -25.04 -10.30 -25.59
C ASN A 590 -23.60 -9.86 -25.37
N LYS A 591 -22.85 -9.51 -26.43
CA LYS A 591 -21.50 -8.93 -26.29
C LYS A 591 -21.51 -7.53 -25.70
N LEU A 592 -22.55 -6.72 -25.99
CA LEU A 592 -22.66 -5.35 -25.48
C LEU A 592 -22.93 -5.31 -23.97
N ILE A 593 -23.63 -6.30 -23.42
CA ILE A 593 -23.95 -6.37 -21.99
C ILE A 593 -22.88 -7.22 -21.30
N LYS A 594 -22.06 -6.60 -20.47
CA LYS A 594 -21.07 -7.31 -19.65
C LYS A 594 -21.73 -8.01 -18.46
N ARG A 595 -22.59 -7.27 -17.75
CA ARG A 595 -23.29 -7.73 -16.53
C ARG A 595 -24.57 -6.92 -16.32
N VAL A 596 -25.58 -7.54 -15.73
CA VAL A 596 -26.79 -6.85 -15.25
C VAL A 596 -26.82 -6.96 -13.73
N VAL A 597 -27.16 -5.86 -13.06
CA VAL A 597 -27.37 -5.80 -11.62
C VAL A 597 -28.85 -5.59 -11.37
N ALA A 598 -29.49 -6.57 -10.75
CA ALA A 598 -30.90 -6.51 -10.41
C ALA A 598 -31.14 -5.64 -9.17
N THR A 599 -32.40 -5.35 -8.87
CA THR A 599 -32.79 -4.56 -7.69
C THR A 599 -32.40 -5.27 -6.39
N GLY A 600 -31.79 -4.53 -5.45
CA GLY A 600 -31.37 -5.05 -4.14
C GLY A 600 -29.96 -5.64 -4.11
N GLU A 601 -29.23 -5.61 -5.22
CA GLU A 601 -27.88 -6.15 -5.34
C GLU A 601 -26.80 -5.09 -5.11
N PHE A 602 -25.67 -5.53 -4.56
CA PHE A 602 -24.46 -4.73 -4.42
C PHE A 602 -23.57 -4.91 -5.64
N TYR A 603 -22.90 -3.83 -6.05
CA TYR A 603 -22.00 -3.84 -7.19
C TYR A 603 -20.88 -2.83 -7.00
N LEU A 604 -19.72 -3.12 -7.57
CA LEU A 604 -18.59 -2.20 -7.59
C LEU A 604 -18.72 -1.26 -8.78
N VAL A 605 -18.55 0.03 -8.52
CA VAL A 605 -18.46 1.06 -9.56
C VAL A 605 -17.12 1.74 -9.39
N ARG A 606 -16.40 1.98 -10.49
CA ARG A 606 -15.23 2.85 -10.45
C ARG A 606 -15.66 4.23 -9.97
N ALA A 607 -15.05 4.72 -8.89
CA ALA A 607 -15.10 6.14 -8.57
C ALA A 607 -14.36 6.85 -9.71
N GLY A 608 -15.08 7.20 -10.78
CA GLY A 608 -14.43 7.20 -12.09
C GLY A 608 -13.33 8.25 -12.23
N ASN A 609 -12.27 7.92 -12.96
CA ASN A 609 -11.10 8.75 -13.31
C ASN A 609 -10.41 9.55 -12.19
N THR A 610 -10.81 9.40 -10.92
CA THR A 610 -10.29 10.17 -9.78
C THR A 610 -9.02 9.60 -9.18
N ARG A 611 -8.13 8.98 -9.97
CA ARG A 611 -6.74 8.78 -9.50
C ARG A 611 -6.08 10.14 -9.16
N LYS A 612 -6.47 11.21 -9.86
CA LYS A 612 -6.10 12.62 -9.57
C LYS A 612 -6.96 13.29 -8.48
N GLY A 613 -7.89 12.57 -7.84
CA GLY A 613 -8.81 13.14 -6.83
C GLY A 613 -8.67 12.51 -5.45
N THR A 614 -8.24 11.24 -5.39
CA THR A 614 -7.90 10.54 -4.13
C THR A 614 -6.39 10.60 -3.83
N GLY A 615 -5.55 10.92 -4.81
CA GLY A 615 -4.09 10.95 -4.67
C GLY A 615 -3.45 9.59 -4.40
N THR A 616 -4.20 8.49 -4.57
CA THR A 616 -3.82 7.13 -4.15
C THR A 616 -2.92 6.48 -5.19
N PHE A 617 -1.62 6.81 -5.15
CA PHE A 617 -0.61 6.19 -6.00
C PHE A 617 0.38 5.40 -5.17
N TYR A 618 0.55 4.12 -5.53
CA TYR A 618 1.62 3.33 -4.95
C TYR A 618 2.98 3.88 -5.37
N THR A 619 3.86 4.18 -4.40
CA THR A 619 5.23 4.59 -4.72
C THR A 619 6.12 3.36 -4.86
N ARG A 620 6.70 3.20 -6.06
CA ARG A 620 7.60 2.08 -6.34
C ARG A 620 8.89 2.17 -5.50
N PRO A 621 9.44 1.05 -5.01
CA PRO A 621 10.68 1.01 -4.23
C PRO A 621 11.88 1.63 -4.91
N GLN A 622 11.93 1.64 -6.26
CA GLN A 622 13.02 2.29 -6.99
C GLN A 622 13.08 3.81 -6.73
N LEU A 623 11.96 4.41 -6.29
CA LEU A 623 11.91 5.80 -5.84
C LEU A 623 12.06 5.91 -4.32
N ALA A 624 11.38 5.05 -3.56
CA ALA A 624 11.38 5.12 -2.10
C ALA A 624 12.74 4.78 -1.49
N VAL A 625 13.34 3.63 -1.85
CA VAL A 625 14.57 3.09 -1.22
C VAL A 625 15.76 4.07 -1.34
N PRO A 626 16.11 4.59 -2.54
CA PRO A 626 17.23 5.52 -2.65
C PRO A 626 16.99 6.85 -1.92
N THR A 627 15.73 7.30 -1.86
CA THR A 627 15.35 8.53 -1.15
C THR A 627 15.54 8.35 0.35
N VAL A 628 15.05 7.24 0.91
CA VAL A 628 15.21 6.90 2.32
C VAL A 628 16.68 6.71 2.69
N HIS A 629 17.45 5.95 1.92
CA HIS A 629 18.87 5.71 2.21
C HIS A 629 19.66 7.01 2.33
N ARG A 630 19.48 7.95 1.38
CA ARG A 630 20.15 9.26 1.41
C ARG A 630 19.70 10.13 2.58
N THR A 631 18.44 9.99 2.98
CA THR A 631 17.84 10.79 4.06
C THR A 631 18.31 10.31 5.43
N LEU A 632 18.36 8.99 5.63
CA LEU A 632 18.66 8.38 6.93
C LEU A 632 20.16 8.09 7.15
N GLU A 633 21.00 8.04 6.11
CA GLU A 633 22.45 7.82 6.25
C GLU A 633 23.12 8.75 7.26
N PRO A 634 22.93 10.08 7.19
CA PRO A 634 23.57 11.00 8.15
C PRO A 634 23.00 10.90 9.57
N LEU A 635 21.81 10.33 9.72
CA LEU A 635 21.20 10.11 11.02
C LEU A 635 21.77 8.85 11.68
N CYS A 636 22.14 7.85 10.89
CA CYS A 636 22.61 6.55 11.38
C CYS A 636 24.14 6.38 11.42
N TYR A 637 24.87 7.19 10.65
CA TYR A 637 26.32 7.06 10.51
C TYR A 637 27.02 8.41 10.62
N ASP A 638 28.21 8.39 11.21
CA ASP A 638 29.18 9.47 11.11
C ASP A 638 30.09 9.22 9.91
N LYS A 639 30.24 10.24 9.06
CA LYS A 639 31.07 10.17 7.86
C LYS A 639 32.36 10.95 8.07
N THR A 640 33.48 10.26 7.97
CA THR A 640 34.82 10.85 8.05
C THR A 640 35.24 11.47 6.70
N GLU A 641 36.28 12.31 6.69
CA GLU A 641 36.76 13.02 5.48
C GLU A 641 37.18 12.07 4.35
N ASP A 642 37.62 10.85 4.65
CA ASP A 642 38.00 9.82 3.68
C ASP A 642 36.78 9.05 3.11
N GLY A 643 35.57 9.41 3.53
CA GLY A 643 34.32 8.78 3.11
C GLY A 643 33.92 7.56 3.94
N THR A 644 34.69 7.17 4.97
CA THR A 644 34.32 6.03 5.80
C THR A 644 33.13 6.35 6.69
N LEU A 645 32.12 5.47 6.66
CA LEU A 645 30.95 5.49 7.54
C LEU A 645 31.20 4.68 8.81
N THR A 646 30.96 5.30 9.97
CA THR A 646 30.96 4.63 11.28
C THR A 646 29.55 4.67 11.86
N PRO A 647 28.93 3.54 12.23
CA PRO A 647 27.56 3.56 12.75
C PRO A 647 27.50 4.28 14.10
N LYS A 648 26.45 5.07 14.32
CA LYS A 648 26.13 5.65 15.64
C LYS A 648 25.74 4.56 16.63
N THR A 649 25.62 4.90 17.91
CA THR A 649 25.32 3.92 18.97
C THR A 649 23.93 3.29 18.79
N PRO A 650 23.68 2.06 19.31
CA PRO A 650 22.38 1.41 19.20
C PRO A 650 21.24 2.25 19.80
N GLU A 651 21.52 2.95 20.90
CA GLU A 651 20.59 3.83 21.59
C GLU A 651 20.22 5.06 20.74
N GLU A 652 21.19 5.65 20.03
CA GLU A 652 20.92 6.78 19.12
C GLU A 652 20.06 6.34 17.93
N ILE A 653 20.35 5.18 17.33
CA ILE A 653 19.59 4.66 16.19
C ILE A 653 18.15 4.30 16.61
N LEU A 654 17.97 3.60 17.74
CA LEU A 654 16.65 3.27 18.29
C LEU A 654 15.88 4.50 18.80
N GLY A 655 16.59 5.60 19.07
CA GLY A 655 16.01 6.87 19.49
C GLY A 655 15.41 7.67 18.33
N LEU A 656 15.76 7.35 17.08
CA LEU A 656 15.29 8.07 15.89
C LEU A 656 13.77 7.93 15.72
N LYS A 657 13.11 9.03 15.35
CA LYS A 657 11.67 9.11 15.04
C LYS A 657 11.52 9.48 13.56
N VAL A 658 11.04 8.55 12.74
CA VAL A 658 10.91 8.68 11.29
C VAL A 658 9.44 8.59 10.89
N CYS A 659 8.92 9.62 10.21
CA CYS A 659 7.51 9.71 9.87
C CYS A 659 7.24 9.89 8.37
N ASP A 660 6.18 9.24 7.90
CA ASP A 660 5.49 9.57 6.65
C ASP A 660 4.05 10.05 6.96
N PRO A 661 3.72 11.34 6.76
CA PRO A 661 2.41 11.91 7.06
C PRO A 661 1.34 11.61 5.99
N ALA A 662 1.66 10.90 4.93
CA ALA A 662 0.72 10.40 3.92
C ALA A 662 1.18 9.02 3.45
N CYS A 663 1.23 8.07 4.39
CA CYS A 663 2.04 6.87 4.23
C CYS A 663 1.51 5.88 3.19
N GLY A 664 0.24 5.97 2.78
CA GLY A 664 -0.38 5.03 1.86
C GLY A 664 -0.20 3.59 2.35
N SER A 665 0.32 2.71 1.50
CA SER A 665 0.65 1.31 1.82
C SER A 665 2.05 1.11 2.42
N ALA A 666 2.68 2.16 2.94
CA ALA A 666 3.94 2.14 3.70
C ALA A 666 5.23 1.85 2.91
N SER A 667 5.31 2.14 1.60
CA SER A 667 6.57 1.95 0.82
C SER A 667 7.79 2.63 1.45
N PHE A 668 7.65 3.90 1.87
CA PHE A 668 8.74 4.65 2.50
C PHE A 668 9.05 4.14 3.89
N LEU A 669 8.02 3.81 4.68
CA LEU A 669 8.19 3.29 6.04
C LEU A 669 8.88 1.93 6.04
N VAL A 670 8.58 1.06 5.07
CA VAL A 670 9.24 -0.24 4.92
C VAL A 670 10.69 -0.07 4.49
N ALA A 671 10.97 0.83 3.54
CA ALA A 671 12.34 1.16 3.18
C ALA A 671 13.13 1.71 4.39
N ALA A 672 12.50 2.53 5.24
CA ALA A 672 13.12 3.03 6.46
C ALA A 672 13.35 1.92 7.49
N LEU A 673 12.38 1.03 7.67
CA LEU A 673 12.50 -0.15 8.53
C LEU A 673 13.71 -0.99 8.14
N HIS A 674 13.89 -1.31 6.85
CA HIS A 674 15.03 -2.08 6.38
C HIS A 674 16.35 -1.36 6.61
N TYR A 675 16.43 -0.08 6.24
CA TYR A 675 17.65 0.70 6.40
C TYR A 675 18.09 0.84 7.87
N LEU A 676 17.15 1.18 8.75
CA LEU A 676 17.40 1.32 10.19
C LEU A 676 17.77 -0.03 10.83
N THR A 677 17.15 -1.13 10.38
CA THR A 677 17.50 -2.49 10.85
C THR A 677 18.96 -2.82 10.52
N ASP A 678 19.37 -2.58 9.29
CA ASP A 678 20.75 -2.82 8.86
C ASP A 678 21.74 -1.93 9.62
N ALA A 679 21.39 -0.65 9.84
CA ALA A 679 22.20 0.26 10.62
C ALA A 679 22.31 -0.16 12.09
N LEU A 680 21.22 -0.58 12.72
CA LEU A 680 21.20 -1.04 14.10
C LEU A 680 22.01 -2.33 14.27
N TYR A 681 21.89 -3.29 13.35
CA TYR A 681 22.71 -4.49 13.37
C TYR A 681 24.20 -4.16 13.29
N LYS A 682 24.61 -3.32 12.33
CA LYS A 682 26.00 -2.86 12.18
C LYS A 682 26.48 -2.12 13.43
N SER A 683 25.63 -1.31 14.04
CA SER A 683 25.90 -0.61 15.29
C SER A 683 26.14 -1.57 16.46
N LEU A 684 25.31 -2.59 16.62
CA LEU A 684 25.48 -3.61 17.67
C LEU A 684 26.76 -4.43 17.48
N CYS A 685 27.12 -4.79 16.24
CA CYS A 685 28.40 -5.43 15.95
C CYS A 685 29.58 -4.50 16.28
N HIS A 686 29.48 -3.21 15.96
CA HIS A 686 30.57 -2.25 16.19
C HIS A 686 30.76 -1.86 17.66
N HIS A 687 29.67 -1.55 18.35
CA HIS A 687 29.71 -0.97 19.70
C HIS A 687 29.54 -2.01 20.81
N ARG A 688 29.02 -3.20 20.50
CA ARG A 688 28.71 -4.25 21.49
C ARG A 688 29.27 -5.63 21.12
N ASN A 689 29.98 -5.76 20.00
CA ASN A 689 30.56 -7.03 19.53
C ASN A 689 29.52 -8.15 19.48
N LEU A 690 28.31 -7.85 18.99
CA LEU A 690 27.21 -8.83 18.90
C LEU A 690 27.60 -10.07 18.07
N ASP A 691 28.47 -9.89 17.09
CA ASP A 691 29.01 -10.91 16.20
C ASP A 691 30.15 -11.73 16.83
N ASP A 692 30.60 -11.41 18.06
CA ASP A 692 31.56 -12.21 18.83
C ASP A 692 30.82 -13.28 19.67
N PRO A 693 31.02 -14.59 19.37
CA PRO A 693 30.40 -15.67 20.13
C PRO A 693 30.67 -15.66 21.63
N ALA A 694 31.83 -15.15 22.07
CA ALA A 694 32.19 -15.12 23.48
C ALA A 694 31.42 -14.04 24.27
N GLN A 695 30.85 -13.06 23.58
CA GLN A 695 30.22 -11.87 24.18
C GLN A 695 28.71 -11.85 24.00
N SER A 696 28.21 -12.24 22.83
CA SER A 696 26.79 -12.22 22.44
C SER A 696 25.79 -12.77 23.46
N ASP A 697 26.14 -13.87 24.13
CA ASP A 697 25.23 -14.61 25.01
C ASP A 697 25.02 -13.94 26.37
N LYS A 698 25.78 -12.86 26.57
CA LYS A 698 25.68 -11.97 27.72
C LYS A 698 25.02 -10.66 27.33
N ILE A 699 24.51 -10.51 26.10
CA ILE A 699 23.93 -9.28 25.59
C ILE A 699 22.40 -9.43 25.52
N THR A 700 21.69 -8.43 26.01
CA THR A 700 20.24 -8.30 25.90
C THR A 700 19.88 -7.31 24.80
N LEU A 701 18.90 -7.69 23.99
CA LEU A 701 18.35 -6.82 22.97
C LEU A 701 17.28 -5.90 23.59
N PRO A 702 17.05 -4.72 22.99
CA PRO A 702 17.66 -4.22 21.75
C PRO A 702 18.83 -3.24 21.95
N PHE A 703 19.08 -2.77 23.17
CA PHE A 703 20.15 -1.80 23.45
C PHE A 703 21.54 -2.44 23.53
N GLY A 704 21.62 -3.76 23.45
CA GLY A 704 22.87 -4.50 23.55
C GLY A 704 23.52 -4.40 24.92
N ARG A 705 22.72 -4.43 26.01
CA ARG A 705 23.22 -4.29 27.39
C ARG A 705 23.65 -5.63 27.98
N PRO A 706 24.53 -5.66 28.98
CA PRO A 706 24.84 -6.90 29.69
C PRO A 706 23.60 -7.52 30.36
N ARG A 707 23.48 -8.84 30.29
CA ARG A 707 22.42 -9.63 30.92
C ARG A 707 22.33 -9.33 32.41
N THR A 708 21.12 -9.05 32.88
CA THR A 708 20.82 -8.75 34.30
C THR A 708 20.28 -9.96 35.06
N ASN A 709 19.95 -11.06 34.36
CA ASN A 709 19.32 -12.28 34.88
C ASN A 709 17.90 -12.05 35.45
N THR A 710 17.20 -11.06 34.91
CA THR A 710 15.77 -10.84 35.20
C THR A 710 14.91 -11.51 34.13
N GLU A 711 13.65 -11.82 34.44
CA GLU A 711 12.70 -12.42 33.48
C GLU A 711 12.38 -11.48 32.31
N ALA A 712 12.66 -10.18 32.43
CA ALA A 712 12.46 -9.16 31.40
C ALA A 712 13.62 -9.06 30.38
N ASP A 713 14.74 -9.77 30.60
CA ASP A 713 15.85 -9.78 29.65
C ASP A 713 15.41 -10.48 28.35
N GLN A 714 15.24 -9.72 27.27
CA GLN A 714 15.10 -10.32 25.94
C GLN A 714 16.47 -10.82 25.47
N LEU A 715 16.71 -12.09 25.78
CA LEU A 715 17.94 -12.79 25.41
C LEU A 715 18.00 -13.01 23.90
N LEU A 716 19.23 -13.11 23.39
CA LEU A 716 19.43 -13.77 22.10
C LEU A 716 18.89 -15.20 22.22
N PRO A 717 17.99 -15.63 21.32
CA PRO A 717 17.44 -16.99 21.39
C PRO A 717 18.49 -18.07 21.05
N PHE A 718 19.74 -17.68 20.80
CA PHE A 718 20.78 -18.52 20.22
C PHE A 718 21.94 -18.64 21.21
N SER A 719 22.14 -19.86 21.74
CA SER A 719 23.29 -20.23 22.57
C SER A 719 24.62 -19.99 21.82
N PRO A 720 25.79 -19.81 22.47
CA PRO A 720 27.05 -19.66 21.74
C PRO A 720 27.46 -20.96 21.08
N ASP A 721 26.85 -22.05 21.54
CA ASP A 721 26.99 -23.40 21.03
C ASP A 721 25.91 -23.75 19.99
N ASP A 722 25.04 -22.81 19.55
CA ASP A 722 24.05 -23.06 18.49
C ASP A 722 24.79 -23.44 17.19
N PRO A 723 24.60 -24.66 16.67
CA PRO A 723 25.31 -25.15 15.50
C PRO A 723 25.00 -24.34 14.23
N GLN A 724 23.87 -23.63 14.17
CA GLN A 724 23.46 -22.81 13.03
C GLN A 724 23.83 -21.33 13.19
N ARG A 725 24.51 -20.96 14.28
CA ARG A 725 24.83 -19.57 14.59
C ARG A 725 25.72 -18.89 13.54
N GLY A 726 26.61 -19.61 12.88
CA GLY A 726 27.38 -19.03 11.78
C GLY A 726 26.54 -18.74 10.53
N GLU A 727 25.43 -19.46 10.35
CA GLU A 727 24.64 -19.46 9.13
C GLU A 727 23.51 -18.44 9.23
N THR A 728 22.61 -18.59 10.20
CA THR A 728 21.33 -17.86 10.22
C THR A 728 21.29 -16.69 11.19
N PHE A 729 22.35 -16.47 11.97
CA PHE A 729 22.36 -15.49 13.05
C PHE A 729 22.03 -14.08 12.59
N GLU A 730 22.70 -13.54 11.56
CA GLU A 730 22.43 -12.17 11.10
C GLU A 730 20.96 -11.96 10.72
N GLU A 731 20.38 -12.84 9.92
CA GLU A 731 18.98 -12.70 9.50
C GLU A 731 18.00 -12.89 10.66
N ARG A 732 18.23 -13.86 11.55
CA ARG A 732 17.39 -14.06 12.74
C ARG A 732 17.47 -12.87 13.69
N ILE A 733 18.67 -12.30 13.88
CA ILE A 733 18.84 -11.06 14.64
C ILE A 733 18.14 -9.90 13.95
N LYS A 734 18.33 -9.71 12.65
CA LYS A 734 17.65 -8.62 11.91
C LYS A 734 16.13 -8.76 12.00
N ALA A 735 15.58 -9.98 11.97
CA ALA A 735 14.16 -10.20 12.20
C ALA A 735 13.70 -9.69 13.58
N LEU A 736 14.46 -9.98 14.64
CA LEU A 736 14.20 -9.43 15.98
C LEU A 736 14.35 -7.91 16.02
N LEU A 737 15.40 -7.36 15.40
CA LEU A 737 15.66 -5.91 15.37
C LEU A 737 14.57 -5.14 14.62
N ARG A 738 14.02 -5.68 13.53
CA ARG A 738 12.89 -5.05 12.80
C ARG A 738 11.72 -4.76 13.73
N ARG A 739 11.44 -5.65 14.70
CA ARG A 739 10.35 -5.46 15.67
C ARG A 739 10.61 -4.24 16.57
N HIS A 740 11.85 -4.07 17.03
CA HIS A 740 12.21 -2.91 17.83
C HIS A 740 12.22 -1.62 17.02
N ILE A 741 12.69 -1.66 15.77
CA ILE A 741 12.66 -0.50 14.88
C ILE A 741 11.23 -0.08 14.56
N VAL A 742 10.35 -1.01 14.18
CA VAL A 742 8.96 -0.66 13.85
C VAL A 742 8.22 -0.08 15.06
N GLU A 743 8.47 -0.61 16.26
CA GLU A 743 7.82 -0.16 17.49
C GLU A 743 8.37 1.16 18.03
N ARG A 744 9.60 1.57 17.70
CA ARG A 744 10.23 2.77 18.30
C ARG A 744 10.53 3.89 17.34
N CYS A 745 10.75 3.57 16.07
CA CYS A 745 11.25 4.50 15.08
C CYS A 745 10.27 4.85 13.97
N ILE A 746 9.31 3.98 13.65
CA ILE A 746 8.48 4.13 12.45
C ILE A 746 7.12 4.72 12.80
N TYR A 747 6.74 5.82 12.15
CA TYR A 747 5.47 6.54 12.34
C TYR A 747 4.81 6.79 10.99
N GLY A 748 3.50 6.65 10.93
CA GLY A 748 2.74 6.81 9.70
C GLY A 748 1.36 7.40 9.96
N VAL A 749 0.93 8.30 9.09
CA VAL A 749 -0.44 8.82 9.10
C VAL A 749 -0.99 8.74 7.69
N ASP A 750 -2.24 8.31 7.57
CA ASP A 750 -2.98 8.43 6.32
C ASP A 750 -4.44 8.75 6.60
N ILE A 751 -5.05 9.55 5.73
CA ILE A 751 -6.46 9.92 5.89
C ILE A 751 -7.37 8.72 5.62
N ASN A 752 -6.97 7.76 4.78
CA ASN A 752 -7.78 6.62 4.39
C ASN A 752 -7.56 5.42 5.35
N PRO A 753 -8.61 4.87 6.01
CA PRO A 753 -8.45 3.81 6.99
C PRO A 753 -7.95 2.51 6.35
N LEU A 754 -8.35 2.23 5.10
CA LEU A 754 -7.83 1.10 4.35
C LEU A 754 -6.32 1.25 4.12
N ALA A 755 -5.83 2.45 3.78
CA ALA A 755 -4.40 2.68 3.58
C ALA A 755 -3.60 2.36 4.85
N VAL A 756 -4.08 2.82 6.00
CA VAL A 756 -3.50 2.53 7.30
C VAL A 756 -3.49 1.02 7.60
N GLU A 757 -4.55 0.29 7.25
CA GLU A 757 -4.56 -1.17 7.37
C GLU A 757 -3.50 -1.84 6.47
N PHE A 758 -3.40 -1.42 5.20
CA PHE A 758 -2.38 -1.92 4.29
C PHE A 758 -0.96 -1.56 4.72
N ALA A 759 -0.74 -0.38 5.28
CA ALA A 759 0.52 0.03 5.88
C ALA A 759 0.91 -0.88 7.05
N ARG A 760 -0.03 -1.17 7.95
CA ARG A 760 0.19 -2.09 9.08
C ARG A 760 0.52 -3.50 8.58
N VAL A 761 -0.25 -4.03 7.62
CA VAL A 761 0.01 -5.35 7.02
C VAL A 761 1.38 -5.40 6.33
N SER A 762 1.76 -4.35 5.60
CA SER A 762 3.07 -4.27 4.94
C SER A 762 4.22 -4.29 5.94
N LEU A 763 4.10 -3.56 7.05
CA LEU A 763 5.08 -3.59 8.13
C LEU A 763 5.07 -4.94 8.87
N TRP A 764 3.89 -5.56 9.06
CA TRP A 764 3.76 -6.88 9.68
C TRP A 764 4.41 -7.98 8.87
N VAL A 765 4.24 -7.97 7.55
CA VAL A 765 4.88 -8.93 6.64
C VAL A 765 6.41 -8.91 6.79
N GLU A 766 6.99 -7.75 7.08
CA GLU A 766 8.43 -7.58 7.29
C GLU A 766 8.90 -7.97 8.70
N THR A 767 8.00 -7.98 9.68
CA THR A 767 8.30 -8.29 11.10
C THR A 767 7.82 -9.67 11.55
N LEU A 768 7.20 -10.42 10.64
CA LEU A 768 6.66 -11.75 10.89
C LEU A 768 7.78 -12.75 11.21
N ASP A 769 7.59 -13.50 12.30
CA ASP A 769 8.53 -14.49 12.81
C ASP A 769 7.73 -15.71 13.30
N PRO A 770 8.16 -16.97 13.02
CA PRO A 770 7.42 -18.17 13.43
C PRO A 770 7.28 -18.36 14.95
N GLU A 771 8.15 -17.74 15.74
CA GLU A 771 8.22 -17.92 17.20
C GLU A 771 7.59 -16.75 17.97
N LEU A 772 7.28 -15.63 17.30
CA LEU A 772 6.79 -14.39 17.92
C LEU A 772 5.44 -13.94 17.33
N PRO A 773 4.57 -13.30 18.12
CA PRO A 773 3.25 -12.86 17.65
C PRO A 773 3.38 -11.64 16.71
N PHE A 774 2.29 -11.11 16.12
CA PHE A 774 2.40 -9.87 15.30
C PHE A 774 2.80 -8.65 16.16
N SER A 775 3.33 -7.58 15.58
CA SER A 775 3.61 -6.34 16.33
C SER A 775 2.35 -5.47 16.43
N PHE A 776 1.99 -5.01 17.62
CA PHE A 776 0.91 -4.02 17.81
C PHE A 776 1.38 -2.63 17.31
N LEU A 777 0.75 -2.10 16.25
CA LEU A 777 1.20 -0.88 15.55
C LEU A 777 0.19 0.28 15.55
N ASP A 778 -0.96 0.14 16.20
CA ASP A 778 -2.05 1.13 16.14
C ASP A 778 -1.64 2.50 16.71
N HIS A 779 -0.75 2.51 17.69
CA HIS A 779 -0.21 3.73 18.30
C HIS A 779 0.86 4.43 17.44
N LYS A 780 1.33 3.80 16.35
CA LYS A 780 2.36 4.33 15.43
C LYS A 780 1.85 4.64 14.03
N ILE A 781 0.92 3.84 13.54
CA ILE A 781 0.34 3.95 12.19
C ILE A 781 -1.14 4.32 12.35
N LYS A 782 -1.46 5.61 12.20
CA LYS A 782 -2.75 6.18 12.60
C LYS A 782 -3.58 6.70 11.43
N VAL A 783 -4.90 6.64 11.59
CA VAL A 783 -5.85 7.25 10.66
C VAL A 783 -6.02 8.72 11.03
N GLY A 784 -5.82 9.62 10.07
CA GLY A 784 -5.97 11.05 10.34
C GLY A 784 -5.66 11.95 9.16
N ASN A 785 -6.22 13.15 9.17
CA ASN A 785 -5.91 14.21 8.24
C ASN A 785 -4.72 15.01 8.74
N SER A 786 -3.53 14.64 8.27
CA SER A 786 -2.25 15.28 8.58
C SER A 786 -2.21 16.80 8.35
N LEU A 787 -3.12 17.36 7.54
CA LEU A 787 -3.19 18.79 7.25
C LEU A 787 -4.08 19.58 8.22
N VAL A 788 -4.94 18.92 9.00
CA VAL A 788 -5.97 19.57 9.83
C VAL A 788 -5.93 19.03 11.26
N GLY A 789 -5.42 19.85 12.18
CA GLY A 789 -5.38 19.57 13.61
C GLY A 789 -5.05 20.81 14.44
N CYS A 790 -5.49 20.82 15.69
CA CYS A 790 -5.13 21.81 16.70
C CYS A 790 -3.75 21.50 17.31
N TRP A 791 -3.13 22.54 17.89
CA TRP A 791 -1.87 22.49 18.65
C TRP A 791 -2.13 22.83 20.13
N LEU A 792 -1.33 22.28 21.04
CA LEU A 792 -1.54 22.43 22.48
C LEU A 792 -1.50 23.90 22.93
N ASP A 793 -0.65 24.72 22.32
CA ASP A 793 -0.56 26.16 22.61
C ASP A 793 -1.75 26.98 22.07
N ARG A 794 -2.67 26.36 21.33
CA ARG A 794 -3.81 27.02 20.66
C ARG A 794 -5.18 26.60 21.18
N VAL A 795 -5.31 25.41 21.77
CA VAL A 795 -6.60 24.81 22.13
C VAL A 795 -7.46 25.70 23.04
N GLU A 796 -6.85 26.48 23.92
CA GLU A 796 -7.56 27.30 24.90
C GLU A 796 -8.21 28.56 24.29
N ASP A 797 -7.72 29.06 23.15
CA ASP A 797 -8.18 30.32 22.57
C ASP A 797 -9.11 30.15 21.38
N TYR A 798 -10.10 31.04 21.29
CA TYR A 798 -11.05 31.06 20.19
C TYR A 798 -10.42 31.48 18.84
N PRO A 799 -10.52 30.69 17.75
CA PRO A 799 -9.92 31.00 16.46
C PRO A 799 -10.76 32.01 15.66
N LEU A 800 -10.60 33.30 15.95
CA LEU A 800 -11.42 34.38 15.36
C LEU A 800 -11.43 34.41 13.83
N LYS A 801 -10.30 34.10 13.18
CA LYS A 801 -10.18 34.07 11.71
C LYS A 801 -10.93 32.92 11.04
N ALA A 802 -11.42 31.93 11.78
CA ALA A 802 -12.23 30.82 11.24
C ALA A 802 -13.48 31.31 10.48
N TRP A 803 -13.99 32.48 10.83
CA TRP A 803 -15.17 33.10 10.25
C TRP A 803 -14.88 34.02 9.05
N GLU A 804 -13.63 34.18 8.63
CA GLU A 804 -13.23 34.99 7.47
C GLU A 804 -13.37 34.21 6.14
N ARG A 805 -14.44 33.43 5.99
CA ARG A 805 -14.70 32.53 4.85
C ARG A 805 -16.04 32.75 4.16
N GLU A 806 -16.21 32.08 3.02
CA GLU A 806 -17.46 31.98 2.25
C GLU A 806 -18.26 30.74 2.67
N GLY A 807 -19.58 30.78 2.51
CA GLY A 807 -20.53 29.71 2.87
C GLY A 807 -20.84 28.71 1.76
N GLY A 808 -20.02 28.66 0.69
CA GLY A 808 -20.16 27.72 -0.43
C GLY A 808 -21.10 28.17 -1.57
N ASP A 809 -22.04 29.07 -1.28
CA ASP A 809 -23.04 29.63 -2.21
C ASP A 809 -22.57 30.92 -2.93
N GLY A 810 -21.27 31.18 -2.87
CA GLY A 810 -20.59 32.32 -3.49
C GLY A 810 -20.65 33.62 -2.68
N PRO A 811 -19.89 34.66 -3.07
CA PRO A 811 -19.63 35.85 -2.24
C PRO A 811 -20.85 36.70 -1.85
N LYS A 812 -21.97 36.50 -2.56
CA LYS A 812 -23.24 37.21 -2.35
C LYS A 812 -24.37 36.26 -1.92
N GLY A 813 -24.08 34.98 -1.75
CA GLY A 813 -25.06 34.00 -1.31
C GLY A 813 -25.51 34.27 0.13
N GLU A 814 -26.64 33.67 0.49
CA GLU A 814 -27.28 33.83 1.80
C GLU A 814 -26.42 33.24 2.93
N ARG A 815 -25.88 32.02 2.76
CA ARG A 815 -24.99 31.35 3.73
C ARG A 815 -23.74 32.19 3.99
N THR A 816 -23.14 32.71 2.90
CA THR A 816 -21.99 33.62 3.00
C THR A 816 -22.34 34.92 3.74
N GLN A 817 -23.52 35.49 3.52
CA GLN A 817 -23.95 36.70 4.22
C GLN A 817 -24.15 36.45 5.72
N ARG A 818 -24.79 35.33 6.12
CA ARG A 818 -24.97 34.96 7.53
C ARG A 818 -23.63 34.86 8.27
N ILE A 819 -22.63 34.17 7.71
CA ILE A 819 -21.28 34.08 8.29
C ILE A 819 -20.66 35.47 8.47
N GLN A 820 -20.78 36.32 7.46
CA GLN A 820 -20.25 37.68 7.54
C GLN A 820 -20.97 38.54 8.58
N GLU A 821 -22.25 38.31 8.83
CA GLU A 821 -23.02 39.01 9.87
C GLU A 821 -22.61 38.56 11.28
N PHE A 822 -22.40 37.25 11.49
CA PHE A 822 -21.85 36.71 12.74
C PHE A 822 -20.51 37.36 13.14
N LEU A 823 -19.65 37.65 12.16
CA LEU A 823 -18.33 38.26 12.40
C LEU A 823 -18.35 39.80 12.36
N LYS A 824 -19.04 40.41 11.40
CA LYS A 824 -18.94 41.85 11.05
C LYS A 824 -20.24 42.64 11.26
N GLY A 825 -21.30 42.01 11.76
CA GLY A 825 -22.60 42.65 11.99
C GLY A 825 -23.45 42.81 10.72
N GLU A 826 -24.69 43.22 10.92
CA GLU A 826 -25.70 43.39 9.85
C GLU A 826 -25.23 44.37 8.77
N LYS A 827 -25.60 44.11 7.52
CA LYS A 827 -25.28 44.99 6.39
C LYS A 827 -26.46 45.91 6.07
N VAL A 828 -26.30 47.21 6.30
CA VAL A 828 -27.28 48.23 5.92
C VAL A 828 -26.72 49.05 4.75
N GLY A 829 -27.21 48.77 3.54
CA GLY A 829 -26.70 49.34 2.29
C GLY A 829 -25.26 48.93 2.00
N ASN A 830 -24.36 49.91 1.85
CA ASN A 830 -22.92 49.67 1.62
C ASN A 830 -22.08 49.69 2.91
N ARG A 831 -22.70 49.78 4.09
CA ARG A 831 -22.03 49.84 5.40
C ARG A 831 -22.46 48.70 6.31
N ARG A 832 -21.57 48.30 7.23
CA ARG A 832 -21.86 47.33 8.29
C ARG A 832 -22.19 48.08 9.58
N THR A 833 -23.23 47.67 10.29
CA THR A 833 -23.70 48.31 11.54
C THR A 833 -23.02 47.68 12.74
N GLY A 834 -21.80 48.11 13.05
CA GLY A 834 -21.04 47.62 14.21
C GLY A 834 -20.22 46.37 13.93
N ASP A 835 -19.90 45.63 15.00
CA ASP A 835 -19.23 44.33 14.94
C ASP A 835 -20.27 43.22 15.18
N GLY A 836 -20.01 42.02 14.66
CA GLY A 836 -20.89 40.87 14.87
C GLY A 836 -20.78 40.30 16.27
N GLN A 837 -21.61 39.28 16.56
CA GLN A 837 -21.65 38.58 17.85
C GLN A 837 -20.25 38.09 18.26
N ILE A 838 -19.53 37.41 17.36
CA ILE A 838 -18.22 36.80 17.67
C ILE A 838 -17.20 37.84 18.16
N LYS A 839 -17.07 38.98 17.48
CA LYS A 839 -16.14 40.05 17.87
C LYS A 839 -16.56 40.80 19.13
N THR A 840 -17.86 40.85 19.40
CA THR A 840 -18.41 41.51 20.59
C THR A 840 -18.11 40.65 21.82
N GLU A 841 -18.43 39.36 21.75
CA GLU A 841 -18.13 38.39 22.81
C GLU A 841 -16.63 38.24 23.07
N MET A 842 -15.79 38.19 22.02
CA MET A 842 -14.34 38.07 22.21
C MET A 842 -13.75 39.29 22.95
N ARG A 843 -14.30 40.49 22.74
CA ARG A 843 -13.90 41.67 23.51
C ARG A 843 -14.25 41.51 24.98
N GLU A 844 -15.45 41.04 25.28
CA GLU A 844 -15.90 40.79 26.65
C GLU A 844 -15.00 39.76 27.36
N VAL A 845 -14.62 38.68 26.67
CA VAL A 845 -13.66 37.68 27.17
C VAL A 845 -12.31 38.33 27.51
N ILE A 846 -11.74 39.16 26.63
CA ILE A 846 -10.44 39.80 26.87
C ILE A 846 -10.54 40.85 28.00
N GLU A 847 -11.62 41.64 28.03
CA GLU A 847 -11.84 42.69 29.04
C GLU A 847 -12.08 42.10 30.44
N SER A 848 -12.75 40.95 30.52
CA SER A 848 -12.92 40.17 31.76
C SER A 848 -11.67 39.38 32.16
N ARG A 849 -10.57 39.50 31.40
CA ARG A 849 -9.33 38.72 31.61
C ARG A 849 -9.61 37.21 31.61
N PHE A 850 -10.43 36.76 30.67
CA PHE A 850 -10.77 35.35 30.43
C PHE A 850 -11.55 34.68 31.58
N SER A 851 -11.94 35.41 32.63
CA SER A 851 -12.65 34.82 33.77
C SER A 851 -14.08 34.37 33.45
N GLN A 852 -14.66 34.85 32.35
CA GLN A 852 -15.98 34.46 31.87
C GLN A 852 -15.93 33.25 30.91
N GLN A 853 -14.75 32.87 30.44
CA GLN A 853 -14.58 31.68 29.60
C GLN A 853 -14.65 30.43 30.48
N ALA A 854 -15.25 29.36 29.97
CA ALA A 854 -15.23 28.08 30.67
C ALA A 854 -13.80 27.54 30.74
N PRO A 855 -13.35 27.00 31.89
CA PRO A 855 -12.08 26.31 31.96
C PRO A 855 -12.13 25.05 31.09
N LEU A 856 -11.02 24.70 30.45
CA LEU A 856 -10.92 23.52 29.57
C LEU A 856 -11.14 22.21 30.34
N PHE A 857 -10.66 22.12 31.59
CA PHE A 857 -10.89 21.00 32.49
C PHE A 857 -11.79 21.42 33.66
N PRO A 858 -13.13 21.47 33.48
CA PRO A 858 -14.04 21.80 34.57
C PRO A 858 -13.95 20.73 35.67
N ASP A 859 -13.93 21.18 36.93
CA ASP A 859 -13.90 20.31 38.12
C ASP A 859 -12.65 19.41 38.28
N MET A 860 -11.64 19.55 37.41
CA MET A 860 -10.36 18.84 37.51
C MET A 860 -9.22 19.82 37.82
N LYS A 861 -8.32 19.44 38.73
CA LYS A 861 -7.12 20.24 39.06
C LYS A 861 -5.93 19.84 38.19
N VAL A 862 -6.13 19.90 36.88
CA VAL A 862 -5.13 19.50 35.88
C VAL A 862 -4.95 20.61 34.84
N THR A 863 -3.79 20.60 34.20
CA THR A 863 -3.42 21.49 33.09
C THR A 863 -3.15 20.66 31.85
N THR A 864 -3.15 21.31 30.68
CA THR A 864 -2.80 20.67 29.40
C THR A 864 -1.44 19.99 29.48
N GLU A 865 -0.45 20.65 30.10
CA GLU A 865 0.90 20.11 30.29
C GLU A 865 0.89 18.82 31.12
N THR A 866 0.19 18.80 32.25
CA THR A 866 0.11 17.60 33.12
C THR A 866 -0.58 16.44 32.43
N VAL A 867 -1.64 16.70 31.64
CA VAL A 867 -2.37 15.66 30.91
C VAL A 867 -1.47 15.00 29.87
N VAL A 868 -0.71 15.80 29.11
CA VAL A 868 0.19 15.29 28.08
C VAL A 868 1.40 14.58 28.68
N ALA A 869 1.92 15.05 29.82
CA ALA A 869 3.01 14.38 30.53
C ALA A 869 2.59 12.99 31.03
N GLU A 870 1.39 12.86 31.59
CA GLU A 870 0.81 11.57 31.99
C GLU A 870 0.60 10.66 30.77
N ALA A 871 0.00 11.18 29.70
CA ALA A 871 -0.22 10.45 28.46
C ALA A 871 1.08 9.89 27.87
N ARG A 872 2.16 10.68 27.87
CA ARG A 872 3.47 10.24 27.40
C ARG A 872 4.04 9.12 28.27
N ALA A 873 3.92 9.23 29.60
CA ALA A 873 4.39 8.20 30.51
C ALA A 873 3.67 6.87 30.26
N GLU A 874 2.36 6.92 30.04
CA GLU A 874 1.56 5.74 29.68
C GLU A 874 1.92 5.19 28.30
N TYR A 875 2.19 6.08 27.33
CA TYR A 875 2.61 5.71 25.98
C TYR A 875 3.96 4.99 25.96
N GLU A 876 4.96 5.48 26.70
CA GLU A 876 6.26 4.80 26.83
C GLU A 876 6.13 3.45 27.55
N ARG A 877 5.22 3.32 28.53
CA ARG A 877 5.01 2.06 29.26
C ARG A 877 4.49 0.93 28.35
N VAL A 878 3.76 1.25 27.28
CA VAL A 878 3.36 0.25 26.27
C VAL A 878 4.58 -0.48 25.70
N HIS A 879 5.72 0.21 25.55
CA HIS A 879 6.97 -0.36 25.04
C HIS A 879 7.72 -1.22 26.08
N ASP A 880 7.39 -1.09 27.37
CA ASP A 880 7.97 -1.88 28.45
C ASP A 880 7.23 -3.21 28.70
N LEU A 881 5.99 -3.33 28.20
CA LEU A 881 5.22 -4.58 28.29
C LEU A 881 5.85 -5.68 27.42
N PRO A 882 5.80 -6.97 27.81
CA PRO A 882 6.37 -8.06 27.03
C PRO A 882 5.83 -8.12 25.60
N ALA A 883 6.72 -8.22 24.60
CA ALA A 883 6.33 -8.30 23.18
C ALA A 883 5.56 -9.57 22.80
N THR A 884 5.51 -10.55 23.70
CA THR A 884 4.77 -11.80 23.55
C THR A 884 3.30 -11.68 23.98
N ASP A 885 2.93 -10.65 24.73
CA ASP A 885 1.57 -10.46 25.25
C ASP A 885 0.88 -9.29 24.53
N LEU A 886 0.33 -9.60 23.35
CA LEU A 886 -0.33 -8.59 22.51
C LEU A 886 -1.65 -8.13 23.08
N ASP A 887 -2.43 -9.05 23.65
CA ASP A 887 -3.73 -8.75 24.20
C ASP A 887 -3.58 -7.78 25.38
N GLU A 888 -2.57 -8.00 26.25
CA GLU A 888 -2.25 -7.05 27.32
C GLU A 888 -1.80 -5.68 26.78
N ARG A 889 -0.94 -5.65 25.75
CA ARG A 889 -0.48 -4.38 25.14
C ARG A 889 -1.61 -3.58 24.51
N GLU A 890 -2.45 -4.23 23.71
CA GLU A 890 -3.60 -3.60 23.08
C GLU A 890 -4.58 -3.12 24.15
N PHE A 891 -4.95 -4.00 25.09
CA PHE A 891 -5.82 -3.64 26.21
C PHE A 891 -5.28 -2.43 27.00
N TYR A 892 -3.98 -2.43 27.31
CA TYR A 892 -3.32 -1.34 28.03
C TYR A 892 -3.44 -0.02 27.27
N TYR A 893 -3.13 -0.02 25.97
CA TYR A 893 -3.20 1.17 25.13
C TYR A 893 -4.63 1.71 25.04
N ARG A 894 -5.62 0.84 24.81
CA ARG A 894 -7.03 1.22 24.77
C ARG A 894 -7.49 1.82 26.09
N GLU A 895 -7.22 1.15 27.20
CA GLU A 895 -7.75 1.54 28.51
C GLU A 895 -7.07 2.79 29.07
N ASN A 896 -5.73 2.86 29.00
CA ASN A 896 -4.97 3.91 29.69
C ASN A 896 -4.66 5.13 28.82
N ILE A 897 -4.79 5.02 27.50
CA ILE A 897 -4.47 6.11 26.57
C ILE A 897 -5.71 6.54 25.80
N GLU A 898 -6.31 5.66 24.99
CA GLU A 898 -7.47 6.04 24.17
C GLU A 898 -8.70 6.41 25.03
N ASN A 899 -8.97 5.62 26.08
CA ASN A 899 -10.14 5.80 26.95
C ASN A 899 -9.84 6.66 28.20
N SER A 900 -8.65 7.25 28.29
CA SER A 900 -8.29 8.12 29.42
C SER A 900 -9.20 9.35 29.45
N PRO A 901 -9.98 9.57 30.54
CA PRO A 901 -10.95 10.67 30.60
C PRO A 901 -10.32 12.06 30.38
N MET A 902 -9.09 12.26 30.85
CA MET A 902 -8.40 13.54 30.73
C MET A 902 -7.95 13.78 29.29
N LEU A 903 -7.44 12.75 28.62
CA LEU A 903 -7.08 12.80 27.21
C LEU A 903 -8.29 12.96 26.30
N CYS A 904 -9.39 12.23 26.56
CA CYS A 904 -10.63 12.40 25.80
C CYS A 904 -11.17 13.83 25.91
N THR A 905 -11.09 14.43 27.11
CA THR A 905 -11.51 15.83 27.34
C THR A 905 -10.65 16.80 26.54
N LEU A 906 -9.32 16.64 26.58
CA LEU A 906 -8.40 17.46 25.80
C LEU A 906 -8.61 17.28 24.30
N LYS A 907 -8.76 16.04 23.83
CA LYS A 907 -9.06 15.73 22.44
C LYS A 907 -10.36 16.39 21.98
N ALA A 908 -11.42 16.30 22.76
CA ALA A 908 -12.71 16.92 22.45
C ALA A 908 -12.60 18.45 22.34
N ALA A 909 -11.79 19.09 23.18
CA ALA A 909 -11.51 20.53 23.10
C ALA A 909 -10.73 20.90 21.83
N MET A 910 -9.75 20.07 21.44
CA MET A 910 -8.99 20.23 20.19
C MET A 910 -9.86 19.97 18.95
N ASP A 911 -10.75 18.99 19.01
CA ASP A 911 -11.76 18.70 17.98
C ASP A 911 -12.74 19.89 17.85
N GLU A 912 -13.20 20.48 18.96
CA GLU A 912 -14.05 21.68 18.98
C GLU A 912 -13.32 22.87 18.31
N TRP A 913 -12.04 23.08 18.65
CA TRP A 913 -11.23 24.14 18.06
C TRP A 913 -11.14 24.00 16.53
N CYS A 914 -10.89 22.78 16.03
CA CYS A 914 -10.89 22.50 14.60
C CYS A 914 -12.29 22.65 13.98
N ALA A 915 -13.34 22.14 14.64
CA ALA A 915 -14.71 22.18 14.16
C ALA A 915 -15.20 23.60 13.86
N VAL A 916 -14.77 24.62 14.62
CA VAL A 916 -15.12 26.03 14.36
C VAL A 916 -14.74 26.47 12.93
N TRP A 917 -13.62 25.98 12.39
CA TRP A 917 -13.18 26.30 11.03
C TRP A 917 -14.06 25.71 9.95
N PHE A 918 -14.65 24.54 10.22
CA PHE A 918 -15.43 23.75 9.28
C PHE A 918 -16.92 23.74 9.63
N TRP A 919 -17.35 24.63 10.52
CA TRP A 919 -18.73 24.66 11.03
C TRP A 919 -19.74 24.72 9.87
N PRO A 920 -20.83 23.94 9.88
CA PRO A 920 -21.83 23.97 8.83
C PRO A 920 -22.48 25.35 8.73
N THR A 921 -22.94 25.70 7.53
CA THR A 921 -23.35 27.08 7.20
C THR A 921 -24.86 27.22 7.04
N ASP A 922 -25.60 26.13 7.27
CA ASP A 922 -27.06 26.14 7.38
C ASP A 922 -27.51 26.86 8.66
N GLU A 923 -28.76 27.33 8.65
CA GLU A 923 -29.32 28.16 9.70
C GLU A 923 -29.39 27.43 11.04
N GLU A 924 -29.85 26.17 11.05
CA GLU A 924 -29.97 25.32 12.23
C GLU A 924 -28.61 25.10 12.93
N SER A 925 -27.58 24.71 12.17
CA SER A 925 -26.25 24.47 12.74
C SER A 925 -25.63 25.74 13.34
N LEU A 926 -25.89 26.92 12.76
CA LEU A 926 -25.34 28.19 13.26
C LEU A 926 -25.91 28.59 14.62
N GLU A 927 -27.11 28.14 15.00
CA GLU A 927 -27.67 28.37 16.35
C GLU A 927 -26.89 27.67 17.46
N HIS A 928 -26.16 26.61 17.10
CA HIS A 928 -25.43 25.76 18.04
C HIS A 928 -23.92 26.02 18.06
N VAL A 929 -23.48 27.06 17.36
CA VAL A 929 -22.05 27.40 17.28
C VAL A 929 -21.46 27.68 18.67
N PRO A 930 -20.24 27.18 18.97
CA PRO A 930 -19.52 27.64 20.14
C PRO A 930 -19.01 29.06 19.86
N THR A 931 -19.61 30.06 20.49
CA THR A 931 -19.14 31.45 20.44
C THR A 931 -18.04 31.66 21.51
N PRO A 932 -17.28 32.77 21.48
CA PRO A 932 -16.19 32.99 22.44
C PRO A 932 -16.57 32.86 23.92
N LEU A 933 -17.78 33.28 24.34
CA LEU A 933 -18.24 33.11 25.74
C LEU A 933 -18.63 31.67 26.08
N LEU A 934 -18.88 30.84 25.07
CA LEU A 934 -19.44 29.50 25.20
C LEU A 934 -18.44 28.41 24.77
N PHE A 935 -17.24 28.80 24.37
CA PHE A 935 -16.17 27.91 23.95
C PHE A 935 -15.78 26.96 25.10
N HIS A 936 -15.60 25.67 24.77
CA HIS A 936 -15.38 24.55 25.71
C HIS A 936 -16.56 24.21 26.63
N LYS A 937 -17.67 24.95 26.56
CA LYS A 937 -18.88 24.59 27.32
C LYS A 937 -19.63 23.47 26.60
N SER A 938 -19.77 22.32 27.25
CA SER A 938 -20.53 21.18 26.69
C SER A 938 -22.01 21.54 26.48
N ARG A 939 -22.51 21.14 25.31
CA ARG A 939 -23.90 21.31 24.85
C ARG A 939 -24.20 20.20 23.85
N VAL A 940 -25.25 19.43 24.10
CA VAL A 940 -25.60 18.25 23.30
C VAL A 940 -25.56 18.51 21.78
N ALA A 941 -26.26 19.53 21.29
CA ALA A 941 -26.31 19.82 19.85
C ALA A 941 -24.95 20.22 19.25
N LYS A 942 -24.15 21.00 20.00
CA LYS A 942 -22.79 21.38 19.60
C LYS A 942 -21.87 20.15 19.57
N ASP A 943 -21.90 19.34 20.64
CA ASP A 943 -21.05 18.16 20.80
C ASP A 943 -21.34 17.12 19.70
N ILE A 944 -22.59 16.98 19.26
CA ILE A 944 -22.98 16.14 18.11
C ILE A 944 -22.34 16.66 16.81
N ILE A 945 -22.41 17.97 16.54
CA ILE A 945 -21.82 18.57 15.33
C ILE A 945 -20.29 18.43 15.34
N VAL A 946 -19.64 18.70 16.48
CA VAL A 946 -18.18 18.55 16.64
C VAL A 946 -17.76 17.10 16.39
N THR A 947 -18.44 16.13 17.02
CA THR A 947 -18.14 14.70 16.84
C THR A 947 -18.28 14.26 15.39
N ARG A 948 -19.34 14.72 14.70
CA ARG A 948 -19.53 14.45 13.26
C ARG A 948 -18.39 15.05 12.42
N LEU A 949 -18.07 16.33 12.62
CA LEU A 949 -17.00 16.99 11.85
C LEU A 949 -15.63 16.36 12.11
N ALA A 950 -15.34 15.98 13.35
CA ALA A 950 -14.12 15.28 13.70
C ALA A 950 -14.01 13.92 13.01
N ALA A 951 -15.12 13.19 12.87
CA ALA A 951 -15.17 11.91 12.15
C ALA A 951 -15.06 12.09 10.62
N ASP A 952 -15.73 13.09 10.05
CA ASP A 952 -15.77 13.35 8.61
C ASP A 952 -14.44 13.89 8.08
N ILE A 953 -13.84 14.84 8.80
CA ILE A 953 -12.59 15.50 8.40
C ILE A 953 -11.37 14.74 8.94
N ARG A 954 -11.55 13.94 10.00
CA ARG A 954 -10.52 13.14 10.67
C ARG A 954 -9.42 14.01 11.25
N PHE A 955 -9.77 14.94 12.13
CA PHE A 955 -8.78 15.84 12.74
C PHE A 955 -7.62 15.04 13.37
N PHE A 956 -6.39 15.48 13.10
CA PHE A 956 -5.19 14.81 13.59
C PHE A 956 -4.32 15.76 14.41
N HIS A 957 -4.32 15.56 15.72
CA HIS A 957 -3.64 16.41 16.69
C HIS A 957 -2.23 15.91 16.97
N TRP A 958 -1.25 16.30 16.16
CA TRP A 958 0.12 15.76 16.19
C TRP A 958 0.73 15.58 17.59
N GLU A 959 0.68 16.60 18.44
CA GLU A 959 1.25 16.56 19.80
C GLU A 959 0.52 15.61 20.76
N LEU A 960 -0.77 15.36 20.51
CA LEU A 960 -1.60 14.44 21.29
C LEU A 960 -1.47 13.01 20.78
N GLU A 961 -1.40 12.85 19.46
CA GLU A 961 -1.39 11.56 18.79
C GLU A 961 -0.02 10.87 18.86
N PHE A 962 1.07 11.65 18.87
CA PHE A 962 2.45 11.16 19.02
C PHE A 962 3.18 11.84 20.18
N PRO A 963 2.74 11.63 21.43
CA PRO A 963 3.23 12.37 22.59
C PRO A 963 4.70 12.08 22.92
N ASP A 964 5.28 10.98 22.43
CA ASP A 964 6.69 10.61 22.58
C ASP A 964 7.63 11.32 21.59
N VAL A 965 7.07 11.96 20.55
CA VAL A 965 7.82 12.76 19.58
C VAL A 965 7.92 14.21 20.04
N PHE A 966 6.86 14.75 20.63
CA PHE A 966 6.78 16.16 21.01
C PHE A 966 7.02 16.33 22.51
N THR A 967 8.28 16.58 22.89
CA THR A 967 8.77 16.75 24.27
C THR A 967 9.48 18.10 24.46
N PRO A 968 9.76 18.54 25.71
CA PRO A 968 10.58 19.74 25.94
C PRO A 968 11.96 19.69 25.25
N GLU A 969 12.51 18.48 25.06
CA GLU A 969 13.81 18.22 24.43
C GLU A 969 13.71 17.97 22.91
N ARG A 970 12.52 17.63 22.40
CA ARG A 970 12.28 17.26 21.01
C ARG A 970 10.99 17.89 20.48
N ASN A 971 11.09 18.74 19.47
CA ASN A 971 9.96 19.47 18.91
C ASN A 971 9.40 18.88 17.58
N GLY A 972 9.81 17.67 17.21
CA GLY A 972 9.43 17.03 15.94
C GLY A 972 10.18 15.74 15.64
N PHE A 973 10.08 15.25 14.41
CA PHE A 973 10.69 14.01 13.93
C PHE A 973 12.16 14.19 13.50
N ASP A 974 12.99 13.16 13.69
CA ASP A 974 14.38 13.11 13.21
C ASP A 974 14.44 12.96 11.68
N GLY A 975 13.51 12.20 11.11
CA GLY A 975 13.43 11.93 9.67
C GLY A 975 12.01 12.09 9.17
N MET A 976 11.83 12.91 8.14
CA MET A 976 10.56 13.03 7.43
C MET A 976 10.74 12.48 6.02
N ILE A 977 9.94 11.47 5.65
CA ILE A 977 10.05 10.77 4.36
C ILE A 977 8.68 10.56 3.74
N GLY A 978 8.58 10.56 2.42
CA GLY A 978 7.31 10.22 1.78
C GLY A 978 7.13 10.73 0.37
N ASN A 979 5.97 10.44 -0.18
CA ASN A 979 5.48 10.98 -1.46
C ASN A 979 4.07 11.52 -1.23
N PRO A 980 3.89 12.83 -1.00
CA PRO A 980 2.58 13.41 -0.74
C PRO A 980 1.66 13.31 -1.95
N PRO A 981 0.33 13.44 -1.76
CA PRO A 981 -0.65 13.48 -2.85
C PRO A 981 -0.48 14.74 -3.72
N TRP A 982 -0.73 14.63 -5.03
CA TRP A 982 -0.47 15.72 -6.00
C TRP A 982 -1.72 16.51 -6.42
N ASP A 983 -2.84 16.26 -5.76
CA ASP A 983 -4.15 16.75 -6.18
C ASP A 983 -4.35 18.25 -5.93
N VAL A 984 -5.23 18.85 -6.75
CA VAL A 984 -5.71 20.22 -6.57
C VAL A 984 -6.98 20.17 -5.73
N ILE A 985 -7.00 20.89 -4.61
CA ILE A 985 -8.10 20.86 -3.66
C ILE A 985 -9.14 21.92 -4.05
N GLU A 986 -9.96 21.59 -5.05
CA GLU A 986 -11.05 22.43 -5.58
C GLU A 986 -12.33 21.62 -5.82
N PRO A 987 -13.53 22.25 -5.73
CA PRO A 987 -14.79 21.56 -6.01
C PRO A 987 -14.86 21.03 -7.44
N ASN A 988 -15.20 19.76 -7.60
CA ASN A 988 -15.35 19.12 -8.91
C ASN A 988 -16.82 18.80 -9.20
N SER A 989 -17.45 19.61 -10.05
CA SER A 989 -18.85 19.38 -10.43
C SER A 989 -19.05 18.08 -11.21
N GLN A 990 -18.08 17.64 -12.00
CA GLN A 990 -18.19 16.37 -12.70
C GLN A 990 -18.23 15.20 -11.74
N GLU A 991 -17.43 15.23 -10.68
CA GLU A 991 -17.43 14.20 -9.65
C GLU A 991 -18.74 14.19 -8.86
N PHE A 992 -19.15 15.36 -8.34
CA PHE A 992 -20.35 15.47 -7.52
C PHE A 992 -21.63 15.06 -8.26
N PHE A 993 -21.84 15.55 -9.49
CA PHE A 993 -23.08 15.29 -10.22
C PHE A 993 -23.12 13.91 -10.88
N THR A 994 -21.99 13.22 -11.03
CA THR A 994 -21.97 11.82 -11.54
C THR A 994 -22.69 10.86 -10.60
N GLU A 995 -22.75 11.18 -9.30
CA GLU A 995 -23.50 10.39 -8.32
C GLU A 995 -25.02 10.40 -8.57
N PHE A 996 -25.54 11.49 -9.13
CA PHE A 996 -26.96 11.68 -9.41
C PHE A 996 -27.33 11.46 -10.89
N ASP A 997 -26.34 11.60 -11.78
CA ASP A 997 -26.48 11.32 -13.20
C ASP A 997 -25.18 10.68 -13.73
N PRO A 998 -25.13 9.35 -13.88
CA PRO A 998 -23.95 8.64 -14.37
C PRO A 998 -23.43 9.12 -15.73
N LEU A 999 -24.28 9.79 -16.54
CA LEU A 999 -23.91 10.34 -17.84
C LEU A 999 -23.33 11.75 -17.76
N TYR A 1000 -23.28 12.37 -16.58
CA TYR A 1000 -22.90 13.77 -16.41
C TYR A 1000 -21.53 14.12 -17.04
N ARG A 1001 -20.57 13.20 -16.96
CA ARG A 1001 -19.23 13.35 -17.55
C ARG A 1001 -19.20 13.35 -19.08
N THR A 1002 -20.19 12.72 -19.71
CA THR A 1002 -20.30 12.65 -21.17
C THR A 1002 -20.86 13.94 -21.77
N TYR A 1003 -21.43 14.82 -20.92
CA TYR A 1003 -21.97 16.09 -21.37
C TYR A 1003 -20.88 17.10 -21.69
N ASN A 1004 -21.07 17.82 -22.80
CA ASN A 1004 -20.29 19.03 -23.03
C ASN A 1004 -20.63 20.09 -21.97
N LYS A 1005 -19.76 21.10 -21.83
CA LYS A 1005 -19.88 22.14 -20.79
C LYS A 1005 -21.25 22.81 -20.70
N GLN A 1006 -21.91 23.09 -21.83
CA GLN A 1006 -23.22 23.76 -21.83
C GLN A 1006 -24.34 22.81 -21.37
N ALA A 1007 -24.33 21.57 -21.86
CA ALA A 1007 -25.28 20.54 -21.46
C ALA A 1007 -25.13 20.17 -19.98
N ALA A 1008 -23.90 20.07 -19.48
CA ALA A 1008 -23.60 19.82 -18.07
C ALA A 1008 -24.18 20.92 -17.16
N ILE A 1009 -23.99 22.20 -17.50
CA ILE A 1009 -24.54 23.33 -16.71
C ILE A 1009 -26.07 23.32 -16.69
N LEU A 1010 -26.71 23.06 -17.84
CA LEU A 1010 -28.17 22.95 -17.92
C LEU A 1010 -28.68 21.79 -17.06
N ARG A 1011 -28.01 20.63 -17.14
CA ARG A 1011 -28.37 19.45 -16.37
C ARG A 1011 -28.15 19.65 -14.88
N GLN A 1012 -27.04 20.27 -14.49
CA GLN A 1012 -26.77 20.66 -13.11
C GLN A 1012 -27.90 21.51 -12.55
N ARG A 1013 -28.34 22.56 -13.27
CA ARG A 1013 -29.48 23.37 -12.84
C ARG A 1013 -30.75 22.53 -12.68
N GLN A 1014 -31.04 21.68 -13.65
CA GLN A 1014 -32.20 20.80 -13.58
C GLN A 1014 -32.14 19.86 -12.36
N LEU A 1015 -31.00 19.23 -12.08
CA LEU A 1015 -30.82 18.35 -10.93
C LEU A 1015 -31.04 19.10 -9.62
N LEU A 1016 -30.43 20.29 -9.49
CA LEU A 1016 -30.57 21.13 -8.29
C LEU A 1016 -32.02 21.61 -8.06
N GLU A 1017 -32.81 21.80 -9.13
CA GLU A 1017 -34.23 22.18 -9.05
C GLU A 1017 -35.18 20.99 -8.82
N THR A 1018 -34.81 19.79 -9.28
CA THR A 1018 -35.69 18.61 -9.28
C THR A 1018 -35.47 17.67 -8.11
N ILE A 1019 -34.25 17.59 -7.58
CA ILE A 1019 -33.90 16.72 -6.45
C ILE A 1019 -33.94 17.56 -5.16
N PRO A 1020 -34.91 17.32 -4.26
CA PRO A 1020 -35.02 18.07 -3.01
C PRO A 1020 -33.73 17.97 -2.18
N GLY A 1021 -33.24 19.10 -1.67
CA GLY A 1021 -32.04 19.17 -0.83
C GLY A 1021 -30.70 19.07 -1.57
N LEU A 1022 -30.67 18.81 -2.88
CA LEU A 1022 -29.42 18.69 -3.62
C LEU A 1022 -28.65 20.02 -3.70
N ALA A 1023 -29.36 21.14 -3.78
CA ALA A 1023 -28.76 22.47 -3.72
C ALA A 1023 -27.99 22.71 -2.41
N ASP A 1024 -28.60 22.33 -1.28
CA ASP A 1024 -27.96 22.44 0.03
C ASP A 1024 -26.75 21.52 0.17
N GLN A 1025 -26.82 20.30 -0.39
CA GLN A 1025 -25.68 19.37 -0.45
C GLN A 1025 -24.54 19.93 -1.30
N TRP A 1026 -24.84 20.53 -2.46
CA TRP A 1026 -23.86 21.15 -3.33
C TRP A 1026 -23.19 22.37 -2.67
N ASP A 1027 -23.98 23.24 -2.02
CA ASP A 1027 -23.46 24.39 -1.29
C ASP A 1027 -22.60 23.94 -0.09
N GLY A 1028 -23.02 22.90 0.63
CA GLY A 1028 -22.24 22.27 1.70
C GLY A 1028 -20.92 21.69 1.20
N TYR A 1029 -20.94 20.97 0.08
CA TYR A 1029 -19.75 20.45 -0.59
C TYR A 1029 -18.77 21.58 -0.92
N ASN A 1030 -19.25 22.66 -1.55
CA ASN A 1030 -18.42 23.83 -1.85
C ASN A 1030 -17.89 24.53 -0.59
N ALA A 1031 -18.72 24.64 0.45
CA ALA A 1031 -18.35 25.29 1.70
C ALA A 1031 -17.16 24.59 2.37
N GLY A 1032 -17.06 23.25 2.29
CA GLY A 1032 -15.92 22.48 2.78
C GLY A 1032 -14.57 22.96 2.22
N PHE A 1033 -14.48 23.15 0.90
CA PHE A 1033 -13.27 23.69 0.25
C PHE A 1033 -12.98 25.13 0.66
N LYS A 1034 -14.01 25.95 0.88
CA LYS A 1034 -13.83 27.34 1.38
C LYS A 1034 -13.32 27.35 2.82
N SER A 1035 -13.79 26.44 3.65
CA SER A 1035 -13.28 26.22 5.01
C SER A 1035 -11.81 25.84 4.98
N LEU A 1036 -11.43 24.84 4.17
CA LEU A 1036 -10.03 24.41 4.06
C LEU A 1036 -9.13 25.51 3.50
N SER A 1037 -9.59 26.27 2.49
CA SER A 1037 -8.83 27.42 2.00
C SER A 1037 -8.67 28.51 3.05
N ASN A 1038 -9.64 28.69 3.95
CA ASN A 1038 -9.50 29.64 5.06
C ASN A 1038 -8.55 29.10 6.14
N TRP A 1039 -8.65 27.80 6.45
CA TRP A 1039 -7.74 27.10 7.35
C TRP A 1039 -6.30 27.32 6.93
N THR A 1040 -5.93 26.95 5.70
CA THR A 1040 -4.52 27.07 5.25
C THR A 1040 -4.03 28.51 5.15
N LYS A 1041 -4.90 29.50 5.02
CA LYS A 1041 -4.50 30.91 5.02
C LYS A 1041 -4.25 31.48 6.41
N ASN A 1042 -4.95 30.97 7.42
CA ASN A 1042 -5.13 31.68 8.67
C ASN A 1042 -4.88 30.85 9.94
N SER A 1043 -4.76 29.52 9.85
CA SER A 1043 -4.62 28.66 11.04
C SER A 1043 -3.28 28.82 11.76
N ALA A 1044 -2.22 29.26 11.07
CA ALA A 1044 -0.94 29.62 11.68
C ALA A 1044 -1.06 30.84 12.61
N GLU A 1045 -1.88 31.83 12.23
CA GLU A 1045 -2.10 33.08 12.96
C GLU A 1045 -3.61 33.36 13.18
N PRO A 1046 -4.30 32.49 13.94
CA PRO A 1046 -5.77 32.42 13.94
C PRO A 1046 -6.43 33.56 14.73
N PHE A 1047 -5.63 34.30 15.50
CA PHE A 1047 -6.09 35.32 16.45
C PHE A 1047 -5.88 36.76 15.94
N ASP A 1048 -5.17 36.95 14.84
CA ASP A 1048 -4.79 38.28 14.33
C ASP A 1048 -5.93 38.95 13.52
N SER A 1049 -7.06 39.22 14.17
CA SER A 1049 -8.17 39.99 13.59
C SER A 1049 -8.45 41.26 14.38
N ALA A 1050 -8.85 42.33 13.68
CA ALA A 1050 -9.18 43.60 14.31
C ALA A 1050 -10.44 43.49 15.21
N LEU A 1051 -10.25 43.64 16.52
CA LEU A 1051 -11.31 43.62 17.55
C LEU A 1051 -11.88 45.01 17.87
N GLY A 1052 -11.31 46.08 17.32
CA GLY A 1052 -11.76 47.46 17.56
C GLY A 1052 -10.98 48.46 16.73
N ARG A 1053 -11.36 49.76 16.80
CA ARG A 1053 -10.67 50.83 16.06
C ARG A 1053 -9.67 51.57 16.96
N GLY A 1054 -8.58 52.06 16.37
CA GLY A 1054 -7.65 52.98 17.05
C GLY A 1054 -6.80 52.34 18.16
N ARG A 1055 -6.61 53.04 19.28
CA ARG A 1055 -5.76 52.60 20.40
C ARG A 1055 -6.36 51.44 21.19
N ASP A 1056 -7.69 51.41 21.32
CA ASP A 1056 -8.39 50.40 22.12
C ASP A 1056 -8.25 49.01 21.49
N GLY A 1057 -8.39 48.92 20.16
CA GLY A 1057 -8.14 47.66 19.42
C GLY A 1057 -6.71 47.14 19.60
N LYS A 1058 -5.69 48.02 19.56
CA LYS A 1058 -4.29 47.63 19.80
C LYS A 1058 -4.06 47.14 21.23
N SER A 1059 -4.74 47.75 22.21
CA SER A 1059 -4.64 47.34 23.62
C SER A 1059 -5.22 45.94 23.84
N LEU A 1060 -6.40 45.67 23.28
CA LEU A 1060 -7.05 44.36 23.34
C LEU A 1060 -6.18 43.28 22.72
N GLN A 1061 -5.61 43.56 21.54
CA GLN A 1061 -4.72 42.63 20.85
C GLN A 1061 -3.45 42.34 21.65
N LEU A 1062 -2.87 43.35 22.30
CA LEU A 1062 -1.71 43.17 23.17
C LEU A 1062 -2.03 42.35 24.43
N HIS A 1063 -3.20 42.56 25.03
CA HIS A 1063 -3.65 41.75 26.18
C HIS A 1063 -3.85 40.29 25.78
N TRP A 1064 -4.51 40.03 24.65
CA TRP A 1064 -4.71 38.68 24.17
C TRP A 1064 -3.39 38.00 23.80
N ALA A 1065 -2.46 38.72 23.16
CA ALA A 1065 -1.12 38.20 22.88
C ALA A 1065 -0.30 37.90 24.13
N ARG A 1066 -0.51 38.62 25.25
CA ARG A 1066 0.14 38.31 26.53
C ARG A 1066 -0.43 37.06 27.19
N HIS A 1067 -1.75 36.87 27.15
CA HIS A 1067 -2.41 35.67 27.68
C HIS A 1067 -1.81 34.39 27.09
N ARG A 1068 -1.64 34.37 25.76
CA ARG A 1068 -1.10 33.21 25.04
C ARG A 1068 0.37 32.90 25.30
N LYS A 1069 1.14 33.82 25.89
CA LYS A 1069 2.55 33.54 26.20
C LYS A 1069 2.72 32.47 27.27
N ASP A 1070 1.69 32.26 28.07
CA ASP A 1070 1.69 31.30 29.17
C ASP A 1070 1.17 29.91 28.71
N HIS A 1071 0.74 29.75 27.45
CA HIS A 1071 0.32 28.47 26.90
C HIS A 1071 1.52 27.61 26.51
N VAL A 1072 1.39 26.30 26.73
CA VAL A 1072 2.45 25.32 26.48
C VAL A 1072 2.18 24.57 25.19
N GLY A 1073 3.17 24.55 24.31
CA GLY A 1073 3.27 23.68 23.15
C GLY A 1073 4.71 23.21 23.01
N TYR A 1074 4.89 22.00 22.47
CA TYR A 1074 6.19 21.36 22.26
C TYR A 1074 6.64 21.46 20.80
N ALA A 1075 5.68 21.55 19.87
CA ALA A 1075 5.97 21.87 18.47
C ALA A 1075 6.57 23.29 18.33
N GLY A 1076 7.23 23.55 17.21
CA GLY A 1076 7.79 24.86 16.92
C GLY A 1076 6.72 25.98 16.98
N ALA A 1077 7.09 27.16 17.49
CA ALA A 1077 6.16 28.29 17.61
C ALA A 1077 5.60 28.80 16.27
N GLN A 1078 6.22 28.40 15.16
CA GLN A 1078 5.73 28.64 13.80
C GLN A 1078 4.92 27.42 13.34
N HIS A 1079 3.61 27.55 13.42
CA HIS A 1079 2.66 26.52 12.96
C HIS A 1079 2.53 26.51 11.43
N PRO A 1080 2.09 25.39 10.82
CA PRO A 1080 2.08 25.21 9.37
C PRO A 1080 1.19 26.20 8.61
N PHE A 1081 1.46 26.32 7.31
CA PHE A 1081 0.73 27.09 6.28
C PHE A 1081 0.95 28.62 6.27
N GLN A 1082 2.06 29.10 6.82
CA GLN A 1082 2.43 30.52 6.77
C GLN A 1082 2.79 30.98 5.35
N ILE A 1083 3.40 30.09 4.56
CA ILE A 1083 3.98 30.48 3.27
C ILE A 1083 3.12 29.91 2.14
N ILE A 1084 2.93 28.60 2.13
CA ILE A 1084 2.35 27.89 0.99
C ILE A 1084 0.82 28.02 0.97
N GLY A 1085 0.20 28.32 2.13
CA GLY A 1085 -1.24 28.54 2.28
C GLY A 1085 -1.82 29.71 1.47
N SER A 1086 -0.98 30.64 1.00
CA SER A 1086 -1.39 31.82 0.23
C SER A 1086 -1.70 31.56 -1.26
N GLY A 1087 -1.19 30.45 -1.82
CA GLY A 1087 -1.34 30.08 -3.23
C GLY A 1087 -2.59 29.25 -3.55
N LYS A 1088 -2.65 28.68 -4.76
CA LYS A 1088 -3.60 27.60 -5.08
C LYS A 1088 -3.35 26.42 -4.14
N GLN A 1089 -4.44 25.85 -3.63
CA GLN A 1089 -4.42 24.76 -2.66
C GLN A 1089 -4.10 23.44 -3.37
N ASN A 1090 -2.81 23.17 -3.56
CA ASN A 1090 -2.34 21.86 -4.04
C ASN A 1090 -1.90 21.04 -2.83
N ALA A 1091 -2.26 19.76 -2.78
CA ALA A 1091 -1.98 18.92 -1.63
C ALA A 1091 -0.46 18.77 -1.39
N TYR A 1092 0.34 18.49 -2.43
CA TYR A 1092 1.80 18.34 -2.33
C TYR A 1092 2.50 19.54 -1.70
N LYS A 1093 1.92 20.74 -1.91
CA LYS A 1093 2.38 22.02 -1.39
C LYS A 1093 2.12 22.13 0.11
N LEU A 1094 0.88 21.86 0.51
CA LEU A 1094 0.48 21.87 1.91
C LEU A 1094 1.27 20.83 2.71
N PHE A 1095 1.43 19.64 2.13
CA PHE A 1095 2.27 18.61 2.72
C PHE A 1095 3.73 19.03 2.80
N ALA A 1096 4.32 19.66 1.78
CA ALA A 1096 5.71 20.13 1.86
C ALA A 1096 5.98 21.03 3.08
N GLU A 1097 5.01 21.88 3.45
CA GLU A 1097 5.11 22.68 4.67
C GLU A 1097 4.94 21.83 5.94
N ILE A 1098 4.03 20.86 5.96
CA ILE A 1098 3.90 19.89 7.07
C ILE A 1098 5.19 19.08 7.27
N PHE A 1099 5.75 18.55 6.19
CA PHE A 1099 7.04 17.84 6.16
C PHE A 1099 8.16 18.67 6.81
N TRP A 1100 8.14 19.98 6.61
CA TRP A 1100 9.11 20.91 7.18
C TRP A 1100 8.80 21.26 8.64
N THR A 1101 7.58 21.65 8.96
CA THR A 1101 7.18 22.10 10.31
C THR A 1101 7.29 20.99 11.35
N LEU A 1102 7.03 19.73 10.96
CA LEU A 1102 7.17 18.58 11.85
C LEU A 1102 8.61 18.09 11.99
N LEU A 1103 9.57 18.62 11.23
CA LEU A 1103 10.96 18.23 11.31
C LEU A 1103 11.64 18.93 12.48
N GLN A 1104 12.31 18.17 13.34
CA GLN A 1104 13.07 18.76 14.44
C GLN A 1104 14.36 19.44 13.94
N GLN A 1105 14.96 20.27 14.79
CA GLN A 1105 16.25 20.88 14.49
C GLN A 1105 17.34 19.82 14.26
N GLY A 1106 17.98 19.85 13.09
CA GLY A 1106 19.00 18.86 12.70
C GLY A 1106 18.46 17.58 12.08
N GLY A 1107 17.12 17.46 11.96
CA GLY A 1107 16.48 16.37 11.23
C GLY A 1107 16.73 16.40 9.72
N ARG A 1108 16.33 15.34 9.02
CA ARG A 1108 16.48 15.19 7.57
C ARG A 1108 15.12 14.99 6.88
N LEU A 1109 14.96 15.62 5.72
CA LEU A 1109 13.76 15.53 4.88
C LEU A 1109 14.08 14.84 3.54
N GLY A 1110 13.32 13.80 3.21
CA GLY A 1110 13.42 13.04 1.97
C GLY A 1110 12.06 12.84 1.32
N VAL A 1111 11.63 13.82 0.51
CA VAL A 1111 10.28 13.85 -0.07
C VAL A 1111 10.33 13.95 -1.60
N ILE A 1112 9.40 13.27 -2.27
CA ILE A 1112 9.21 13.38 -3.72
C ILE A 1112 8.19 14.49 -4.00
N LEU A 1113 8.60 15.53 -4.74
CA LEU A 1113 7.73 16.65 -5.08
C LEU A 1113 7.78 16.93 -6.59
N PRO A 1114 6.68 17.39 -7.19
CA PRO A 1114 6.66 17.77 -8.60
C PRO A 1114 7.53 19.01 -8.85
N SER A 1115 8.08 19.12 -10.06
CA SER A 1115 8.95 20.25 -10.47
C SER A 1115 8.26 21.62 -10.36
N GLY A 1116 6.93 21.68 -10.38
CA GLY A 1116 6.14 22.89 -10.14
C GLY A 1116 6.45 23.59 -8.80
N ILE A 1117 7.02 22.87 -7.82
CA ILE A 1117 7.49 23.45 -6.55
C ILE A 1117 8.50 24.60 -6.77
N TYR A 1118 9.24 24.64 -7.88
CA TYR A 1118 10.19 25.72 -8.18
C TYR A 1118 9.55 27.00 -8.72
N SER A 1119 8.37 26.90 -9.34
CA SER A 1119 7.76 28.00 -10.10
C SER A 1119 6.51 28.58 -9.45
N ASP A 1120 5.83 27.79 -8.63
CA ASP A 1120 4.50 28.14 -8.14
C ASP A 1120 4.50 29.29 -7.10
N LEU A 1121 3.37 30.00 -7.04
CA LEU A 1121 3.15 31.02 -6.02
C LEU A 1121 3.12 30.35 -4.62
N GLY A 1122 3.81 30.97 -3.65
CA GLY A 1122 4.02 30.45 -2.29
C GLY A 1122 5.24 29.53 -2.16
N THR A 1123 5.64 28.81 -3.21
CA THR A 1123 6.74 27.83 -3.10
C THR A 1123 8.13 28.43 -3.35
N LYS A 1124 8.21 29.54 -4.11
CA LYS A 1124 9.47 30.28 -4.29
C LYS A 1124 10.01 30.84 -2.98
N GLU A 1125 9.14 31.38 -2.13
CA GLU A 1125 9.49 31.92 -0.82
C GLU A 1125 9.99 30.81 0.11
N PHE A 1126 9.31 29.66 0.09
CA PHE A 1126 9.74 28.44 0.79
C PHE A 1126 11.16 28.01 0.37
N LEU A 1127 11.46 27.96 -0.93
CA LEU A 1127 12.80 27.60 -1.42
C LEU A 1127 13.88 28.64 -1.10
N LEU A 1128 13.55 29.93 -1.14
CA LEU A 1128 14.50 31.01 -0.82
C LEU A 1128 14.87 31.03 0.67
N LEU A 1129 13.94 30.72 1.56
CA LEU A 1129 14.23 30.51 2.99
C LEU A 1129 15.17 29.31 3.19
N ASN A 1130 15.03 28.27 2.38
CA ASN A 1130 15.87 27.07 2.43
C ASN A 1130 17.26 27.26 1.81
N ALA A 1131 17.42 28.14 0.81
CA ALA A 1131 18.72 28.45 0.17
C ALA A 1131 19.68 29.25 1.08
N VAL A 1132 19.22 29.73 2.24
CA VAL A 1132 20.04 30.48 3.21
C VAL A 1132 20.75 29.56 4.21
N PHE A 1133 20.46 28.24 4.22
CA PHE A 1133 21.12 27.24 5.08
C PHE A 1133 21.49 25.95 4.33
N ALA A 1134 22.08 26.07 3.14
CA ALA A 1134 22.79 24.97 2.48
C ALA A 1134 24.31 25.10 2.68
#